data_AF-A0A2G2H6L9-F1
#
_entry.id   AF-A0A2G2H6L9-F1
#
_cell.length_a   1.000
_cell.length_b   1.000
_cell.length_c   1.000
_cell.angle_alpha   90.00
_cell.angle_beta   90.00
_cell.angle_gamma   90.00
#
_symmetry.space_group_name_H-M   'P 1'
#
loop_
_entity.id
_entity.type
_entity.pdbx_description
1 polymer ?
#
loop_
_entity_poly.entity_id
_entity_poly.type
_entity_poly.pdbx_seq_one_letter_code
_entity_poly.pdbx_strand_id
1 'polypeptide(L)'
;MHERARELLQMMRQKSLGCYLAAKKDGLYQLWEGVLTTADRADPAGSADRAFRMLRLTAGIDDSDAHDQAWRMAKSVLVDAIASGTAPAWDAYSWAKDAGVWHWDALVDAVARGLLRRRPDLALPLAITWSALALPYYDEVYNSLTRTGQFLRDLAAAASLETLPAIDRIIVASLERDAKPSQRAKLLRVFRDSLADRDYSSPTVDLAVDRWNAELVYDKDTFPDYFQLRSFEDVECAVAVERARREAQTSTHYGDFVNYKLGKRIGRIIAHEAWEEVEAFAARNPELVRDRPVKNALASAAIAAGRRDYAEGLFSGDTEVRQGWGGWADSNLLNHHRARHLLGDPDAHNRAREDFLRDLAVGGHGTSSALWSVDDIFPLLFENIDWPALWARLDEQIPDYRDYQKATEIPRDEGEQRDDLDLIVRLFLDAVKFGVSDPREQAGAGLLELAHSQSHEATALFSRTCEKLIEGDGQIALFGLRLLFEARSCDGVIQSFNDKLDRLAEHEDGCVAVLAEILSGIWGGAAQVPETELPPIYALQLPALDTATGRSLRDAISLGPVIDDAAAWTEGFESWIEMLVRYSGGPVANVRHRAAQLITAWGGAGIYGAKATKELEIRLTGLGLRLPFVRPHIGACIRALRVIVGEHWRAGTLSQVEFDLLLHQLDGGPLQPPRTGLSARPADQDWPTLPEERWSARAKDWLQSEDIQRQAASERVVGEWARFALLESHSLFNEDMLVARGLKIGPAGDLDGAISQLPKAFWACGGIVNTDANAPPAMVRNLRVSLVGERSEILMLDPVFANSVGWRCSNDDPFSFLDKYGHVMATTRFWRDGWQQEMAHNDARWAEGQRVELSEAGLAQLRTQHNLPELQIFRWRDLRAHHTKEQGSSSWRSGAPSAST
;
A
#
# COMPACT_ATOMS: atom_id res chain seq x y z
N MET A 1 20.83 -45.28 19.69
CA MET A 1 19.90 -44.46 18.87
C MET A 1 20.39 -43.03 18.68
N HIS A 2 20.68 -42.28 19.75
CA HIS A 2 21.13 -40.87 19.64
C HIS A 2 22.45 -40.66 18.90
N GLU A 3 23.46 -41.52 19.07
CA GLU A 3 24.73 -41.41 18.31
C GLU A 3 24.52 -41.67 16.82
N ARG A 4 23.78 -42.73 16.48
CA ARG A 4 23.46 -43.05 15.08
C ARG A 4 22.65 -41.94 14.40
N ALA A 5 21.74 -41.30 15.14
CA ALA A 5 20.98 -40.15 14.64
C ALA A 5 21.89 -38.92 14.41
N ARG A 6 22.86 -38.65 15.31
CA ARG A 6 23.85 -37.58 15.10
C ARG A 6 24.76 -37.87 13.91
N GLU A 7 25.23 -39.10 13.77
CA GLU A 7 26.02 -39.53 12.60
C GLU A 7 25.24 -39.35 11.30
N LEU A 8 23.97 -39.78 11.27
CA LEU A 8 23.10 -39.60 10.11
C LEU A 8 22.89 -38.12 9.78
N LEU A 9 22.60 -37.27 10.77
CA LEU A 9 22.45 -35.82 10.57
C LEU A 9 23.76 -35.16 10.08
N GLN A 10 24.90 -35.59 10.61
CA GLN A 10 26.21 -35.09 10.16
C GLN A 10 26.52 -35.56 8.73
N MET A 11 26.20 -36.82 8.41
CA MET A 11 26.36 -37.36 7.07
C MET A 11 25.44 -36.67 6.06
N MET A 12 24.18 -36.41 6.44
CA MET A 12 23.23 -35.65 5.63
C MET A 12 23.75 -34.25 5.38
N ARG A 13 24.26 -33.54 6.39
CA ARG A 13 24.88 -32.21 6.21
C ARG A 13 26.08 -32.19 5.26
N GLN A 14 26.86 -33.27 5.23
CA GLN A 14 28.05 -33.37 4.37
C GLN A 14 27.75 -33.88 2.96
N LYS A 15 26.71 -34.71 2.78
CA LYS A 15 26.45 -35.45 1.52
C LYS A 15 25.21 -34.99 0.76
N SER A 16 24.48 -33.98 1.25
CA SER A 16 23.21 -33.51 0.65
C SER A 16 23.32 -32.28 -0.24
N LEU A 17 24.53 -31.93 -0.71
CA LEU A 17 24.73 -30.74 -1.55
C LEU A 17 24.05 -29.48 -0.98
N GLY A 18 24.14 -29.29 0.34
CA GLY A 18 23.63 -28.11 1.04
C GLY A 18 22.18 -28.18 1.53
N CYS A 19 21.40 -29.21 1.16
CA CYS A 19 19.96 -29.30 1.46
C CYS A 19 19.60 -29.54 2.95
N TYR A 20 20.57 -29.82 3.83
CA TYR A 20 20.34 -29.98 5.28
C TYR A 20 21.15 -29.00 6.15
N LEU A 21 21.45 -27.82 5.61
CA LEU A 21 22.00 -26.72 6.39
C LEU A 21 20.92 -26.12 7.33
N ALA A 22 21.33 -25.31 8.31
CA ALA A 22 20.36 -24.64 9.19
C ALA A 22 19.40 -23.78 8.36
N ALA A 23 18.12 -23.68 8.75
CA ALA A 23 17.05 -23.06 7.94
C ALA A 23 17.34 -21.64 7.41
N LYS A 24 18.17 -20.85 8.11
CA LYS A 24 18.63 -19.51 7.67
C LYS A 24 19.70 -19.53 6.56
N LYS A 25 20.30 -20.68 6.27
CA LYS A 25 21.40 -20.89 5.31
C LYS A 25 21.08 -21.97 4.28
N ASP A 26 19.89 -22.54 4.34
CA ASP A 26 19.39 -23.53 3.39
C ASP A 26 18.82 -22.80 2.17
N GLY A 27 19.22 -23.19 0.96
CA GLY A 27 18.75 -22.63 -0.31
C GLY A 27 17.82 -23.57 -1.08
N LEU A 28 17.30 -24.62 -0.43
CA LEU A 28 16.37 -25.57 -1.05
C LEU A 28 15.14 -24.90 -1.70
N TYR A 29 14.65 -23.81 -1.11
CA TYR A 29 13.57 -23.01 -1.68
C TYR A 29 13.94 -22.30 -3.00
N GLN A 30 15.22 -21.94 -3.20
CA GLN A 30 15.71 -21.40 -4.48
C GLN A 30 15.69 -22.47 -5.57
N LEU A 31 16.07 -23.71 -5.23
CA LEU A 31 15.97 -24.83 -6.16
C LEU A 31 14.52 -25.10 -6.56
N TRP A 32 13.61 -25.20 -5.58
CA TRP A 32 12.20 -25.48 -5.85
C TRP A 32 11.56 -24.42 -6.74
N GLU A 33 11.74 -23.14 -6.40
CA GLU A 33 11.16 -22.03 -7.17
C GLU A 33 11.81 -21.88 -8.56
N GLY A 34 13.13 -22.02 -8.67
CA GLY A 34 13.84 -21.92 -9.94
C GLY A 34 13.46 -23.04 -10.91
N VAL A 35 13.35 -24.28 -10.43
CA VAL A 35 12.90 -25.43 -11.25
C VAL A 35 11.42 -25.33 -11.60
N LEU A 36 10.56 -24.88 -10.67
CA LEU A 36 9.14 -24.61 -10.95
C LEU A 36 9.00 -23.58 -12.09
N THR A 37 9.61 -22.41 -11.92
CA THR A 37 9.53 -21.29 -12.88
C THR A 37 9.99 -21.71 -14.27
N THR A 38 11.12 -22.44 -14.35
CA THR A 38 11.67 -22.89 -15.64
C THR A 38 10.84 -24.00 -16.27
N ALA A 39 10.30 -24.94 -15.47
CA ALA A 39 9.39 -25.97 -15.94
C ALA A 39 8.06 -25.39 -16.46
N ASP A 40 7.51 -24.39 -15.78
CA ASP A 40 6.26 -23.72 -16.18
C ASP A 40 6.41 -22.91 -17.46
N ARG A 41 7.58 -22.29 -17.67
CA ARG A 41 7.91 -21.65 -18.95
C ARG A 41 8.09 -22.66 -20.08
N ALA A 42 8.67 -23.83 -19.79
CA ALA A 42 8.92 -24.87 -20.78
C ALA A 42 7.65 -25.65 -21.18
N ASP A 43 6.73 -25.86 -20.23
CA ASP A 43 5.46 -26.56 -20.42
C ASP A 43 4.30 -25.81 -19.74
N PRO A 44 3.72 -24.78 -20.36
CA PRO A 44 2.64 -24.01 -19.73
C PRO A 44 1.39 -24.84 -19.40
N ALA A 45 1.13 -25.94 -20.12
CA ALA A 45 -0.06 -26.76 -19.93
C ALA A 45 -0.09 -27.46 -18.56
N GLY A 46 1.08 -27.88 -18.05
CA GLY A 46 1.21 -28.48 -16.71
C GLY A 46 1.40 -27.49 -15.56
N SER A 47 1.44 -26.18 -15.83
CA SER A 47 1.85 -25.17 -14.84
C SER A 47 0.95 -25.12 -13.60
N ALA A 48 -0.37 -25.17 -13.78
CA ALA A 48 -1.32 -25.12 -12.68
C ALA A 48 -1.11 -26.24 -11.65
N ASP A 49 -0.90 -27.48 -12.12
CA ASP A 49 -0.68 -28.63 -11.25
C ASP A 49 0.60 -28.46 -10.42
N ARG A 50 1.70 -28.04 -11.07
CA ARG A 50 2.99 -27.84 -10.41
C ARG A 50 2.95 -26.69 -9.42
N ALA A 51 2.37 -25.56 -9.81
CA ALA A 51 2.22 -24.40 -8.94
C ALA A 51 1.33 -24.70 -7.72
N PHE A 52 0.24 -25.47 -7.89
CA PHE A 52 -0.64 -25.86 -6.78
C PHE A 52 0.03 -26.82 -5.81
N ARG A 53 0.84 -27.77 -6.31
CA ARG A 53 1.67 -28.62 -5.45
C ARG A 53 2.59 -27.79 -4.57
N MET A 54 3.25 -26.80 -5.19
CA MET A 54 4.19 -25.93 -4.49
C MET A 54 3.50 -24.99 -3.50
N LEU A 55 2.37 -24.38 -3.88
CA LEU A 55 1.56 -23.54 -3.00
C LEU A 55 1.16 -24.27 -1.71
N ARG A 56 0.68 -25.52 -1.86
CA ARG A 56 0.32 -26.36 -0.72
C ARG A 56 1.53 -26.67 0.16
N LEU A 57 2.67 -27.01 -0.43
CA LEU A 57 3.91 -27.23 0.33
C LEU A 57 4.32 -25.97 1.09
N THR A 58 4.30 -24.81 0.44
CA THR A 58 4.65 -23.52 1.07
C THR A 58 3.78 -23.24 2.29
N ALA A 59 2.46 -23.44 2.20
CA ALA A 59 1.57 -23.25 3.35
C ALA A 59 1.84 -24.25 4.48
N GLY A 60 2.22 -25.47 4.14
CA GLY A 60 2.65 -26.47 5.12
C GLY A 60 3.92 -26.08 5.88
N ILE A 61 4.90 -25.49 5.16
CA ILE A 61 6.18 -25.03 5.72
C ILE A 61 5.97 -23.84 6.65
N ASP A 62 4.99 -22.99 6.37
CA ASP A 62 4.64 -21.83 7.21
C ASP A 62 4.30 -22.25 8.66
N ASP A 63 3.63 -23.40 8.84
CA ASP A 63 3.28 -23.99 10.14
C ASP A 63 4.43 -24.84 10.75
N SER A 64 5.69 -24.55 10.41
CA SER A 64 6.86 -25.29 10.86
C SER A 64 7.99 -24.38 11.35
N ASP A 65 9.06 -24.96 11.90
CA ASP A 65 10.28 -24.22 12.28
C ASP A 65 10.98 -23.56 11.07
N ALA A 66 10.55 -23.86 9.84
CA ALA A 66 11.05 -23.31 8.58
C ALA A 66 10.13 -22.21 7.99
N HIS A 67 9.24 -21.62 8.78
CA HIS A 67 8.35 -20.50 8.38
C HIS A 67 9.06 -19.39 7.58
N ASP A 68 10.27 -18.98 8.00
CA ASP A 68 11.10 -17.99 7.28
C ASP A 68 11.36 -18.38 5.81
N GLN A 69 11.44 -19.68 5.49
CA GLN A 69 11.64 -20.16 4.12
C GLN A 69 10.37 -20.03 3.29
N ALA A 70 9.21 -20.36 3.87
CA ALA A 70 7.91 -20.18 3.20
C ALA A 70 7.74 -18.71 2.78
N TRP A 71 8.01 -17.78 3.69
CA TRP A 71 7.89 -16.34 3.43
C TRP A 71 8.77 -15.83 2.28
N ARG A 72 9.99 -16.40 2.11
CA ARG A 72 10.90 -15.98 1.03
C ARG A 72 10.43 -16.41 -0.36
N MET A 73 9.70 -17.53 -0.48
CA MET A 73 9.24 -18.05 -1.79
C MET A 73 7.75 -17.85 -2.05
N ALA A 74 6.94 -17.58 -1.01
CA ALA A 74 5.48 -17.52 -1.07
C ALA A 74 4.95 -16.61 -2.19
N LYS A 75 5.47 -15.39 -2.32
CA LYS A 75 5.07 -14.46 -3.38
C LYS A 75 5.32 -15.02 -4.78
N SER A 76 6.49 -15.60 -5.03
CA SER A 76 6.85 -16.10 -6.37
C SER A 76 5.96 -17.26 -6.80
N VAL A 77 5.78 -18.24 -5.89
CA VAL A 77 4.94 -19.42 -6.15
C VAL A 77 3.49 -19.03 -6.42
N LEU A 78 2.95 -18.05 -5.68
CA LEU A 78 1.59 -17.57 -5.93
C LEU A 78 1.46 -16.85 -7.27
N VAL A 79 2.46 -16.06 -7.69
CA VAL A 79 2.46 -15.42 -9.01
C VAL A 79 2.38 -16.46 -10.13
N ASP A 80 3.13 -17.57 -10.03
CA ASP A 80 3.12 -18.63 -11.05
C ASP A 80 1.78 -19.38 -11.06
N ALA A 81 1.19 -19.65 -9.90
CA ALA A 81 -0.15 -20.22 -9.81
C ALA A 81 -1.22 -19.30 -10.42
N ILE A 82 -1.18 -18.00 -10.11
CA ILE A 82 -2.05 -17.02 -10.74
C ILE A 82 -1.80 -17.01 -12.24
N ALA A 83 -0.57 -17.00 -12.73
CA ALA A 83 -0.26 -16.90 -14.16
C ALA A 83 -0.70 -18.13 -14.98
N SER A 84 -0.91 -19.28 -14.33
CA SER A 84 -1.18 -20.58 -14.98
C SER A 84 -2.51 -20.67 -15.76
N GLY A 85 -3.51 -19.85 -15.43
CA GLY A 85 -4.78 -19.77 -16.17
C GLY A 85 -5.89 -19.10 -15.37
N THR A 86 -6.99 -18.70 -16.02
CA THR A 86 -8.10 -17.98 -15.37
C THR A 86 -8.72 -18.77 -14.23
N ALA A 87 -9.11 -20.03 -14.45
CA ALA A 87 -9.64 -20.86 -13.38
C ALA A 87 -8.62 -21.10 -12.24
N PRO A 88 -7.36 -21.53 -12.52
CA PRO A 88 -6.33 -21.65 -11.49
C PRO A 88 -6.08 -20.38 -10.67
N ALA A 89 -6.16 -19.20 -11.29
CA ALA A 89 -5.96 -17.93 -10.58
C ALA A 89 -6.99 -17.71 -9.47
N TRP A 90 -8.26 -18.01 -9.75
CA TRP A 90 -9.34 -17.89 -8.78
C TRP A 90 -9.22 -18.89 -7.62
N ASP A 91 -8.88 -20.14 -7.92
CA ASP A 91 -8.67 -21.18 -6.92
C ASP A 91 -7.49 -20.83 -6.00
N ALA A 92 -6.36 -20.44 -6.61
CA ALA A 92 -5.15 -20.07 -5.89
C ALA A 92 -5.38 -18.83 -5.00
N TYR A 93 -6.02 -17.78 -5.53
CA TYR A 93 -6.31 -16.58 -4.73
C TYR A 93 -7.23 -16.89 -3.55
N SER A 94 -8.35 -17.59 -3.81
CA SER A 94 -9.34 -17.89 -2.77
C SER A 94 -8.75 -18.75 -1.66
N TRP A 95 -8.01 -19.79 -2.04
CA TRP A 95 -7.34 -20.66 -1.08
C TRP A 95 -6.21 -19.93 -0.33
N ALA A 96 -5.36 -19.15 -1.02
CA ALA A 96 -4.24 -18.45 -0.39
C ALA A 96 -4.70 -17.40 0.62
N LYS A 97 -5.80 -16.69 0.33
CA LYS A 97 -6.41 -15.72 1.25
C LYS A 97 -6.91 -16.39 2.53
N ASP A 98 -7.51 -17.57 2.42
CA ASP A 98 -8.05 -18.30 3.56
C ASP A 98 -6.98 -19.07 4.34
N ALA A 99 -5.86 -19.42 3.69
CA ALA A 99 -4.73 -20.11 4.33
C ALA A 99 -3.97 -19.23 5.35
N GLY A 100 -4.02 -17.90 5.21
CA GLY A 100 -3.41 -16.95 6.17
C GLY A 100 -1.88 -16.86 6.11
N VAL A 101 -1.25 -17.43 5.08
CA VAL A 101 0.21 -17.40 4.84
C VAL A 101 0.63 -16.17 4.03
N TRP A 102 -0.24 -15.72 3.13
CA TRP A 102 0.00 -14.55 2.29
C TRP A 102 -0.68 -13.32 2.88
N HIS A 103 0.13 -12.31 3.19
CA HIS A 103 -0.38 -10.99 3.55
C HIS A 103 -1.14 -10.34 2.38
N TRP A 104 -1.95 -9.32 2.70
CA TRP A 104 -2.78 -8.62 1.72
C TRP A 104 -1.98 -8.04 0.55
N ASP A 105 -0.83 -7.42 0.81
CA ASP A 105 0.05 -6.90 -0.25
C ASP A 105 0.54 -8.01 -1.18
N ALA A 106 0.90 -9.17 -0.62
CA ALA A 106 1.38 -10.32 -1.36
C ALA A 106 0.30 -10.91 -2.27
N LEU A 107 -0.95 -10.99 -1.79
CA LEU A 107 -2.08 -11.48 -2.56
C LEU A 107 -2.36 -10.56 -3.76
N VAL A 108 -2.43 -9.25 -3.53
CA VAL A 108 -2.68 -8.27 -4.59
C VAL A 108 -1.50 -8.21 -5.57
N ASP A 109 -0.26 -8.20 -5.09
CA ASP A 109 0.95 -8.22 -5.93
C ASP A 109 0.99 -9.46 -6.83
N ALA A 110 0.66 -10.63 -6.28
CA ALA A 110 0.65 -11.86 -7.04
C ALA A 110 -0.45 -11.88 -8.12
N VAL A 111 -1.66 -11.42 -7.78
CA VAL A 111 -2.74 -11.25 -8.78
C VAL A 111 -2.32 -10.27 -9.87
N ALA A 112 -1.78 -9.11 -9.49
CA ALA A 112 -1.38 -8.07 -10.44
C ALA A 112 -0.29 -8.57 -11.40
N ARG A 113 0.77 -9.20 -10.88
CA ARG A 113 1.88 -9.72 -11.70
C ARG A 113 1.47 -10.92 -12.53
N GLY A 114 0.71 -11.85 -11.96
CA GLY A 114 0.23 -13.04 -12.67
C GLY A 114 -0.71 -12.68 -13.82
N LEU A 115 -1.65 -11.76 -13.59
CA LEU A 115 -2.53 -11.24 -14.64
C LEU A 115 -1.76 -10.43 -15.68
N LEU A 116 -0.80 -9.59 -15.29
CA LEU A 116 0.00 -8.80 -16.23
C LEU A 116 0.77 -9.69 -17.23
N ARG A 117 1.24 -10.87 -16.79
CA ARG A 117 1.90 -11.86 -17.67
C ARG A 117 0.94 -12.42 -18.73
N ARG A 118 -0.34 -12.60 -18.41
CA ARG A 118 -1.36 -13.13 -19.32
C ARG A 118 -2.08 -12.07 -20.16
N ARG A 119 -2.30 -10.90 -19.56
CA ARG A 119 -3.16 -9.82 -20.01
C ARG A 119 -2.41 -8.49 -19.91
N PRO A 120 -1.35 -8.29 -20.72
CA PRO A 120 -0.59 -7.03 -20.72
C PRO A 120 -1.45 -5.83 -21.13
N ASP A 121 -2.58 -6.05 -21.81
CA ASP A 121 -3.60 -5.04 -22.11
C ASP A 121 -4.20 -4.40 -20.84
N LEU A 122 -4.16 -5.11 -19.71
CA LEU A 122 -4.63 -4.60 -18.41
C LEU A 122 -3.55 -3.83 -17.63
N ALA A 123 -2.41 -3.46 -18.24
CA ALA A 123 -1.31 -2.80 -17.54
C ALA A 123 -1.74 -1.54 -16.75
N LEU A 124 -2.54 -0.66 -17.35
CA LEU A 124 -3.03 0.55 -16.68
C LEU A 124 -3.99 0.26 -15.50
N PRO A 125 -5.09 -0.52 -15.66
CA PRO A 125 -5.94 -0.85 -14.53
C PRO A 125 -5.21 -1.66 -13.44
N LEU A 126 -4.24 -2.50 -13.80
CA LEU A 126 -3.39 -3.21 -12.82
C LEU A 126 -2.43 -2.27 -12.09
N ALA A 127 -1.88 -1.25 -12.75
CA ALA A 127 -1.09 -0.20 -12.10
C ALA A 127 -1.91 0.56 -11.05
N ILE A 128 -3.16 0.93 -11.39
CA ILE A 128 -4.07 1.60 -10.44
C ILE A 128 -4.42 0.66 -9.27
N THR A 129 -4.77 -0.60 -9.57
CA THR A 129 -5.13 -1.60 -8.57
C THR A 129 -3.99 -1.88 -7.60
N TRP A 130 -2.78 -2.11 -8.11
CA TRP A 130 -1.60 -2.38 -7.29
C TRP A 130 -1.22 -1.16 -6.43
N SER A 131 -1.25 0.04 -7.02
CA SER A 131 -0.99 1.29 -6.30
C SER A 131 -2.00 1.55 -5.17
N ALA A 132 -3.27 1.21 -5.39
CA ALA A 132 -4.31 1.41 -4.39
C ALA A 132 -4.25 0.34 -3.29
N LEU A 133 -4.12 -0.94 -3.65
CA LEU A 133 -4.39 -2.06 -2.74
C LEU A 133 -3.13 -2.76 -2.21
N ALA A 134 -2.01 -2.76 -2.94
CA ALA A 134 -0.77 -3.43 -2.53
C ALA A 134 0.26 -2.44 -1.94
N LEU A 135 0.54 -1.35 -2.67
CA LEU A 135 1.61 -0.41 -2.34
C LEU A 135 1.58 0.12 -0.89
N PRO A 136 0.42 0.46 -0.29
CA PRO A 136 0.33 0.94 1.09
C PRO A 136 0.98 0.02 2.13
N TYR A 137 0.96 -1.28 1.86
CA TYR A 137 1.40 -2.35 2.76
C TYR A 137 2.65 -3.06 2.25
N TYR A 138 3.08 -2.76 1.02
CA TYR A 138 4.14 -3.45 0.30
C TYR A 138 5.44 -3.57 1.11
N ASP A 139 5.95 -4.78 1.22
CA ASP A 139 7.28 -5.06 1.75
C ASP A 139 7.95 -6.23 1.04
N GLU A 140 9.27 -6.33 1.17
CA GLU A 140 10.00 -7.53 0.80
C GLU A 140 10.74 -8.10 2.00
N VAL A 141 10.49 -9.37 2.26
CA VAL A 141 11.17 -10.12 3.32
C VAL A 141 12.67 -10.19 3.01
N TYR A 142 13.50 -10.16 4.05
CA TYR A 142 14.93 -10.36 3.88
C TYR A 142 15.23 -11.70 3.18
N ASN A 143 16.04 -11.64 2.12
CA ASN A 143 16.30 -12.75 1.18
C ASN A 143 15.06 -13.30 0.45
N SER A 144 14.02 -12.48 0.24
CA SER A 144 12.92 -12.81 -0.68
C SER A 144 13.47 -13.21 -2.05
N LEU A 145 12.85 -14.24 -2.66
CA LEU A 145 13.10 -14.60 -4.06
C LEU A 145 12.54 -13.54 -5.02
N THR A 146 11.52 -12.80 -4.56
CA THR A 146 11.00 -11.65 -5.29
C THR A 146 11.87 -10.43 -5.03
N ARG A 147 12.32 -9.78 -6.11
CA ARG A 147 13.11 -8.55 -6.01
C ARG A 147 12.22 -7.40 -5.54
N THR A 148 12.77 -6.49 -4.74
CA THR A 148 12.05 -5.25 -4.39
C THR A 148 11.65 -4.48 -5.64
N GLY A 149 10.36 -4.15 -5.73
CA GLY A 149 9.72 -3.47 -6.84
C GLY A 149 9.56 -4.36 -8.08
N GLN A 150 9.48 -5.69 -7.95
CA GLN A 150 9.36 -6.58 -9.13
C GLN A 150 8.11 -6.28 -9.96
N PHE A 151 6.97 -5.93 -9.36
CA PHE A 151 5.80 -5.46 -10.09
C PHE A 151 6.11 -4.25 -10.98
N LEU A 152 6.86 -3.26 -10.49
CA LEU A 152 7.23 -2.06 -11.26
C LEU A 152 8.11 -2.42 -12.47
N ARG A 153 8.95 -3.47 -12.34
CA ARG A 153 9.75 -4.00 -13.45
C ARG A 153 8.87 -4.70 -14.47
N ASP A 154 7.99 -5.57 -14.00
CA ASP A 154 7.06 -6.35 -14.83
C ASP A 154 6.12 -5.38 -15.59
N LEU A 155 5.62 -4.34 -14.91
CA LEU A 155 4.79 -3.27 -15.47
C LEU A 155 5.51 -2.48 -16.54
N ALA A 156 6.72 -1.99 -16.24
CA ALA A 156 7.54 -1.28 -17.22
C ALA A 156 7.83 -2.17 -18.44
N ALA A 157 8.05 -3.47 -18.26
CA ALA A 157 8.28 -4.42 -19.35
C ALA A 157 7.03 -4.67 -20.22
N ALA A 158 5.85 -4.80 -19.61
CA ALA A 158 4.62 -5.21 -20.28
C ALA A 158 3.81 -4.05 -20.90
N ALA A 159 3.89 -2.84 -20.34
CA ALA A 159 3.06 -1.70 -20.78
C ALA A 159 3.35 -1.28 -22.23
N SER A 160 2.35 -0.76 -22.94
CA SER A 160 2.55 -0.15 -24.26
C SER A 160 3.11 1.27 -24.13
N LEU A 161 3.88 1.74 -25.11
CA LEU A 161 4.41 3.12 -25.10
C LEU A 161 3.31 4.19 -25.01
N GLU A 162 2.11 3.90 -25.52
CA GLU A 162 0.94 4.79 -25.46
C GLU A 162 0.37 4.94 -24.05
N THR A 163 0.44 3.89 -23.23
CA THR A 163 -0.10 3.87 -21.86
C THR A 163 0.91 4.33 -20.81
N LEU A 164 2.22 4.33 -21.14
CA LEU A 164 3.28 4.72 -20.22
C LEU A 164 3.10 6.11 -19.60
N PRO A 165 2.71 7.19 -20.31
CA PRO A 165 2.54 8.50 -19.68
C PRO A 165 1.46 8.51 -18.58
N ALA A 166 0.37 7.77 -18.77
CA ALA A 166 -0.67 7.63 -17.75
C ALA A 166 -0.17 6.79 -16.56
N ILE A 167 0.53 5.68 -16.84
CA ILE A 167 1.14 4.82 -15.83
C ILE A 167 2.18 5.59 -15.00
N ASP A 168 3.05 6.38 -15.64
CA ASP A 168 4.05 7.22 -14.97
C ASP A 168 3.41 8.13 -13.94
N ARG A 169 2.37 8.85 -14.35
CA ARG A 169 1.63 9.78 -13.48
C ARG A 169 1.04 9.06 -12.27
N ILE A 170 0.40 7.92 -12.49
CA ILE A 170 -0.25 7.12 -11.43
C ILE A 170 0.79 6.55 -10.48
N ILE A 171 1.80 5.86 -11.01
CA ILE A 171 2.85 5.21 -10.21
C ILE A 171 3.64 6.25 -9.41
N VAL A 172 4.05 7.35 -10.02
CA VAL A 172 4.79 8.40 -9.30
C VAL A 172 3.93 9.00 -8.19
N ALA A 173 2.70 9.46 -8.50
CA ALA A 173 1.83 10.06 -7.49
C ALA A 173 1.54 9.12 -6.32
N SER A 174 1.31 7.84 -6.61
CA SER A 174 1.09 6.81 -5.57
C SER A 174 2.36 6.49 -4.78
N LEU A 175 3.53 6.40 -5.42
CA LEU A 175 4.79 6.17 -4.69
C LEU A 175 5.16 7.34 -3.77
N GLU A 176 4.98 8.58 -4.22
CA GLU A 176 5.26 9.76 -3.40
C GLU A 176 4.32 9.86 -2.19
N ARG A 177 3.07 9.39 -2.32
CA ARG A 177 2.04 9.49 -1.28
C ARG A 177 1.98 8.28 -0.36
N ASP A 178 1.93 7.07 -0.92
CA ASP A 178 1.48 5.86 -0.23
C ASP A 178 2.61 4.87 0.09
N ALA A 179 3.74 4.94 -0.62
CA ALA A 179 4.85 4.04 -0.34
C ALA A 179 5.42 4.28 1.07
N LYS A 180 5.85 3.19 1.73
CA LYS A 180 6.62 3.28 2.97
C LYS A 180 7.78 4.26 2.79
N PRO A 181 7.99 5.23 3.71
CA PRO A 181 9.03 6.25 3.56
C PRO A 181 10.43 5.65 3.35
N SER A 182 10.73 4.53 4.02
CA SER A 182 11.99 3.80 3.89
C SER A 182 12.21 3.11 2.53
N GLN A 183 11.15 2.80 1.78
CA GLN A 183 11.23 2.13 0.49
C GLN A 183 10.99 3.07 -0.70
N ARG A 184 10.37 4.24 -0.49
CA ARG A 184 9.93 5.16 -1.57
C ARG A 184 11.02 5.47 -2.59
N ALA A 185 12.15 6.04 -2.15
CA ALA A 185 13.23 6.42 -3.06
C ALA A 185 13.78 5.21 -3.83
N LYS A 186 13.86 4.04 -3.17
CA LYS A 186 14.29 2.79 -3.81
C LYS A 186 13.30 2.34 -4.88
N LEU A 187 11.99 2.39 -4.62
CA LEU A 187 10.95 2.02 -5.57
C LEU A 187 10.88 2.97 -6.78
N LEU A 188 10.99 4.28 -6.55
CA LEU A 188 11.06 5.28 -7.62
C LEU A 188 12.26 5.02 -8.55
N ARG A 189 13.45 4.75 -7.98
CA ARG A 189 14.64 4.38 -8.77
C ARG A 189 14.42 3.06 -9.53
N VAL A 190 13.81 2.05 -8.90
CA VAL A 190 13.50 0.78 -9.58
C VAL A 190 12.61 1.01 -10.80
N PHE A 191 11.56 1.83 -10.67
CA PHE A 191 10.67 2.12 -11.79
C PHE A 191 11.39 2.88 -12.90
N ARG A 192 12.10 3.97 -12.56
CA ARG A 192 12.93 4.74 -13.51
C ARG A 192 13.92 3.86 -14.26
N ASP A 193 14.66 3.04 -13.53
CA ASP A 193 15.71 2.20 -14.12
C ASP A 193 15.12 1.14 -15.07
N SER A 194 13.88 0.71 -14.82
CA SER A 194 13.17 -0.29 -15.64
C SER A 194 12.53 0.33 -16.88
N LEU A 195 12.05 1.57 -16.78
CA LEU A 195 11.66 2.37 -17.95
C LEU A 195 12.85 2.61 -18.89
N ALA A 196 13.99 2.94 -18.31
CA ALA A 196 15.24 3.12 -19.05
C ALA A 196 15.78 1.82 -19.67
N ASP A 197 15.43 0.64 -19.14
CA ASP A 197 15.73 -0.64 -19.81
C ASP A 197 14.94 -0.82 -21.13
N ARG A 198 13.96 0.05 -21.41
CA ARG A 198 13.18 0.12 -22.66
C ARG A 198 13.39 1.43 -23.43
N ASP A 199 14.48 2.13 -23.17
CA ASP A 199 14.81 3.42 -23.80
C ASP A 199 13.73 4.50 -23.63
N TYR A 200 12.95 4.41 -22.55
CA TYR A 200 11.93 5.39 -22.20
C TYR A 200 12.40 6.25 -21.01
N SER A 201 12.32 7.57 -21.16
CA SER A 201 12.69 8.55 -20.14
C SER A 201 11.46 9.35 -19.73
N SER A 202 11.23 9.48 -18.43
CA SER A 202 10.07 10.18 -17.89
C SER A 202 10.52 11.34 -16.98
N PRO A 203 10.34 12.61 -17.41
CA PRO A 203 10.68 13.77 -16.58
C PRO A 203 9.97 13.78 -15.23
N THR A 204 8.73 13.26 -15.19
CA THR A 204 7.94 13.13 -13.96
C THR A 204 8.60 12.18 -12.97
N VAL A 205 9.11 11.04 -13.43
CA VAL A 205 9.82 10.08 -12.58
C VAL A 205 11.16 10.65 -12.12
N ASP A 206 11.91 11.30 -13.01
CA ASP A 206 13.21 11.88 -12.69
C ASP A 206 13.09 12.96 -11.60
N LEU A 207 12.14 13.89 -11.74
CA LEU A 207 11.87 14.92 -10.73
C LEU A 207 11.49 14.34 -9.37
N ALA A 208 10.67 13.28 -9.35
CA ALA A 208 10.30 12.61 -8.11
C ALA A 208 11.53 11.93 -7.46
N VAL A 209 12.37 11.25 -8.25
CA VAL A 209 13.59 10.64 -7.74
C VAL A 209 14.53 11.71 -7.16
N ASP A 210 14.76 12.82 -7.86
CA ASP A 210 15.62 13.90 -7.38
C ASP A 210 15.12 14.51 -6.07
N ARG A 211 13.81 14.78 -5.99
CA ARG A 211 13.15 15.27 -4.77
C ARG A 211 13.38 14.34 -3.58
N TRP A 212 13.06 13.05 -3.73
CA TRP A 212 13.11 12.10 -2.61
C TRP A 212 14.53 11.61 -2.30
N ASN A 213 15.47 11.73 -3.23
CA ASN A 213 16.89 11.52 -2.98
C ASN A 213 17.51 12.68 -2.18
N ALA A 214 16.96 13.89 -2.26
CA ALA A 214 17.44 15.05 -1.51
C ALA A 214 17.07 15.01 -0.02
N GLU A 215 16.08 14.20 0.36
CA GLU A 215 15.76 13.98 1.76
C GLU A 215 16.86 13.17 2.47
N LEU A 216 17.06 13.43 3.76
CA LEU A 216 18.09 12.77 4.55
C LEU A 216 17.91 11.25 4.53
N VAL A 217 18.92 10.54 3.99
CA VAL A 217 18.95 9.08 3.98
C VAL A 217 19.27 8.60 5.41
N TYR A 218 18.27 7.99 6.07
CA TYR A 218 18.45 7.44 7.41
C TYR A 218 19.19 6.11 7.43
N ASP A 219 19.31 5.43 6.28
CA ASP A 219 20.09 4.20 6.12
C ASP A 219 21.48 4.50 5.51
N LYS A 220 22.51 4.42 6.36
CA LYS A 220 23.93 4.65 6.00
C LYS A 220 24.46 3.66 4.94
N ASP A 221 23.77 2.54 4.72
CA ASP A 221 24.17 1.50 3.77
C ASP A 221 23.59 1.70 2.36
N THR A 222 22.81 2.77 2.14
CA THR A 222 22.25 3.06 0.81
C THR A 222 23.37 3.41 -0.19
N PHE A 223 23.37 2.76 -1.36
CA PHE A 223 24.26 3.13 -2.46
C PHE A 223 23.81 4.44 -3.14
N PRO A 224 24.76 5.29 -3.60
CA PRO A 224 24.46 6.42 -4.47
C PRO A 224 23.64 6.02 -5.69
N ASP A 225 22.94 7.00 -6.23
CA ASP A 225 22.24 6.86 -7.49
C ASP A 225 23.20 7.15 -8.66
N TYR A 226 23.60 6.12 -9.40
CA TYR A 226 24.51 6.25 -10.55
C TYR A 226 23.78 6.52 -11.87
N PHE A 227 22.46 6.70 -11.86
CA PHE A 227 21.70 6.84 -13.10
C PHE A 227 22.06 8.09 -13.90
N GLN A 228 22.48 9.16 -13.22
CA GLN A 228 22.83 10.44 -13.84
C GLN A 228 24.15 10.40 -14.61
N LEU A 229 25.00 9.36 -14.46
CA LEU A 229 26.29 9.29 -15.15
C LEU A 229 26.07 9.15 -16.66
N ARG A 230 26.52 10.11 -17.48
CA ARG A 230 26.29 10.09 -18.93
C ARG A 230 27.55 9.80 -19.73
N SER A 231 28.72 10.10 -19.19
CA SER A 231 29.99 9.90 -19.90
C SER A 231 30.97 9.00 -19.15
N PHE A 232 32.06 8.64 -19.81
CA PHE A 232 33.16 7.92 -19.17
C PHE A 232 33.87 8.75 -18.09
N GLU A 233 33.92 10.08 -18.19
CA GLU A 233 34.45 10.96 -17.15
C GLU A 233 33.57 10.92 -15.88
N ASP A 234 32.25 10.90 -16.04
CA ASP A 234 31.32 10.74 -14.92
C ASP A 234 31.54 9.40 -14.20
N VAL A 235 31.76 8.33 -14.98
CA VAL A 235 32.08 6.99 -14.46
C VAL A 235 33.38 7.01 -13.66
N GLU A 236 34.44 7.60 -14.19
CA GLU A 236 35.75 7.70 -13.51
C GLU A 236 35.61 8.44 -12.17
N CYS A 237 34.85 9.54 -12.13
CA CYS A 237 34.54 10.26 -10.90
C CYS A 237 33.75 9.41 -9.89
N ALA A 238 32.70 8.72 -10.33
CA ALA A 238 31.86 7.89 -9.46
C ALA A 238 32.63 6.70 -8.87
N VAL A 239 33.50 6.07 -9.66
CA VAL A 239 34.38 4.98 -9.21
C VAL A 239 35.35 5.49 -8.13
N ALA A 240 35.93 6.68 -8.31
CA ALA A 240 36.81 7.29 -7.32
C ALA A 240 36.09 7.57 -5.99
N VAL A 241 34.85 8.07 -6.03
CA VAL A 241 34.02 8.30 -4.84
C VAL A 241 33.71 6.99 -4.11
N GLU A 242 33.35 5.92 -4.84
CA GLU A 242 33.10 4.62 -4.21
C GLU A 242 34.35 3.99 -3.61
N ARG A 243 35.51 4.17 -4.26
CA ARG A 243 36.79 3.75 -3.71
C ARG A 243 37.04 4.44 -2.36
N ALA A 244 36.90 5.76 -2.31
CA ALA A 244 37.06 6.53 -1.09
C ALA A 244 36.04 6.13 0.00
N ARG A 245 34.78 5.90 -0.37
CA ARG A 245 33.74 5.44 0.57
C ARG A 245 34.12 4.10 1.21
N ARG A 246 34.59 3.14 0.41
CA ARG A 246 34.97 1.80 0.87
C ARG A 246 36.22 1.79 1.73
N GLU A 247 37.22 2.60 1.35
CA GLU A 247 38.43 2.84 2.16
C GLU A 247 38.08 3.42 3.53
N ALA A 248 37.02 4.25 3.61
CA ALA A 248 36.54 4.80 4.89
C ALA A 248 35.73 3.81 5.75
N GLN A 249 35.17 2.73 5.17
CA GLN A 249 34.23 1.83 5.84
C GLN A 249 34.86 0.52 6.40
N THR A 250 36.04 0.08 5.96
CA THR A 250 36.64 -1.21 6.44
C THR A 250 38.18 -1.25 6.44
N SER A 251 38.77 -2.06 7.35
CA SER A 251 40.21 -2.34 7.48
C SER A 251 40.68 -3.62 6.76
N THR A 252 39.88 -4.19 5.85
CA THR A 252 40.24 -5.40 5.10
C THR A 252 39.46 -5.43 3.77
N HIS A 253 40.16 -5.40 2.64
CA HIS A 253 39.52 -5.36 1.31
C HIS A 253 39.49 -6.75 0.65
N TYR A 254 38.29 -7.23 0.33
CA TYR A 254 38.04 -8.29 -0.66
C TYR A 254 36.83 -7.85 -1.54
N GLY A 255 37.00 -7.72 -2.87
CA GLY A 255 35.90 -7.51 -3.83
C GLY A 255 36.18 -6.57 -5.02
N ASP A 256 35.33 -6.63 -6.06
CA ASP A 256 35.32 -5.82 -7.30
C ASP A 256 35.27 -4.30 -7.00
N PHE A 257 35.93 -3.42 -7.78
CA PHE A 257 35.97 -1.95 -7.61
C PHE A 257 34.60 -1.25 -7.72
N VAL A 258 33.65 -1.84 -8.45
CA VAL A 258 32.28 -1.33 -8.65
C VAL A 258 31.26 -2.22 -7.97
N ASN A 259 30.23 -1.62 -7.38
CA ASN A 259 29.05 -2.39 -6.98
C ASN A 259 28.18 -2.75 -8.21
N TYR A 260 27.26 -3.69 -8.04
CA TYR A 260 26.38 -4.16 -9.11
C TYR A 260 25.61 -3.04 -9.84
N LYS A 261 25.16 -2.00 -9.12
CA LYS A 261 24.41 -0.88 -9.72
C LYS A 261 25.30 0.00 -10.61
N LEU A 262 26.49 0.36 -10.13
CA LEU A 262 27.47 1.11 -10.91
C LEU A 262 27.93 0.30 -12.12
N GLY A 263 28.21 -0.99 -11.94
CA GLY A 263 28.55 -1.91 -13.03
C GLY A 263 27.47 -1.98 -14.12
N LYS A 264 26.19 -2.07 -13.74
CA LYS A 264 25.07 -2.03 -14.71
C LYS A 264 25.05 -0.72 -15.50
N ARG A 265 25.25 0.43 -14.84
CA ARG A 265 25.30 1.74 -15.52
C ARG A 265 26.46 1.83 -16.50
N ILE A 266 27.66 1.42 -16.08
CA ILE A 266 28.85 1.40 -16.94
C ILE A 266 28.58 0.53 -18.17
N GLY A 267 27.98 -0.65 -17.98
CA GLY A 267 27.60 -1.53 -19.08
C GLY A 267 26.63 -0.90 -20.08
N ARG A 268 25.66 -0.10 -19.62
CA ARG A 268 24.76 0.65 -20.53
C ARG A 268 25.51 1.71 -21.33
N ILE A 269 26.40 2.47 -20.71
CA ILE A 269 27.22 3.48 -21.42
C ILE A 269 28.08 2.78 -22.48
N ILE A 270 28.78 1.71 -22.10
CA ILE A 270 29.58 0.90 -23.03
C ILE A 270 28.76 0.39 -24.23
N ALA A 271 27.50 0.00 -24.01
CA ALA A 271 26.64 -0.53 -25.08
C ALA A 271 26.15 0.54 -26.07
N HIS A 272 26.13 1.82 -25.69
CA HIS A 272 25.62 2.91 -26.51
C HIS A 272 26.72 3.77 -27.16
N GLU A 273 27.93 3.77 -26.60
CA GLU A 273 29.05 4.52 -27.14
C GLU A 273 29.73 3.81 -28.31
N ALA A 274 30.43 4.59 -29.14
CA ALA A 274 31.23 4.06 -30.24
C ALA A 274 32.40 3.22 -29.72
N TRP A 275 32.77 2.16 -30.45
CA TRP A 275 33.83 1.23 -30.03
C TRP A 275 35.15 1.95 -29.75
N GLU A 276 35.51 2.96 -30.54
CA GLU A 276 36.74 3.74 -30.38
C GLU A 276 36.80 4.45 -29.01
N GLU A 277 35.65 4.94 -28.53
CA GLU A 277 35.55 5.62 -27.23
C GLU A 277 35.57 4.62 -26.08
N VAL A 278 34.89 3.49 -26.25
CA VAL A 278 34.92 2.35 -25.31
C VAL A 278 36.33 1.80 -25.15
N GLU A 279 37.07 1.61 -26.25
CA GLU A 279 38.44 1.12 -26.25
C GLU A 279 39.39 2.12 -25.59
N ALA A 280 39.22 3.42 -25.85
CA ALA A 280 39.98 4.47 -25.18
C ALA A 280 39.72 4.49 -23.67
N PHE A 281 38.46 4.37 -23.24
CA PHE A 281 38.09 4.27 -21.82
C PHE A 281 38.73 3.05 -21.14
N ALA A 282 38.65 1.88 -21.79
CA ALA A 282 39.24 0.65 -21.28
C ALA A 282 40.77 0.75 -21.14
N ALA A 283 41.45 1.37 -22.11
CA ALA A 283 42.89 1.60 -22.07
C ALA A 283 43.32 2.56 -20.94
N ARG A 284 42.48 3.57 -20.62
CA ARG A 284 42.73 4.50 -19.51
C ARG A 284 42.49 3.88 -18.13
N ASN A 285 41.61 2.88 -18.03
CA ASN A 285 41.13 2.33 -16.76
C ASN A 285 41.41 0.82 -16.60
N PRO A 286 42.67 0.36 -16.67
CA PRO A 286 43.01 -1.06 -16.70
C PRO A 286 42.63 -1.82 -15.42
N GLU A 287 42.55 -1.14 -14.26
CA GLU A 287 42.08 -1.76 -13.00
C GLU A 287 40.57 -1.99 -13.01
N LEU A 288 39.79 -1.03 -13.53
CA LEU A 288 38.34 -1.10 -13.62
C LEU A 288 37.90 -2.15 -14.65
N VAL A 289 38.66 -2.34 -15.74
CA VAL A 289 38.41 -3.40 -16.73
C VAL A 289 38.49 -4.81 -16.12
N ARG A 290 39.17 -4.99 -14.99
CA ARG A 290 39.24 -6.29 -14.30
C ARG A 290 37.92 -6.63 -13.60
N ASP A 291 37.12 -5.63 -13.25
CA ASP A 291 35.82 -5.85 -12.62
C ASP A 291 34.88 -6.58 -13.56
N ARG A 292 34.28 -7.64 -13.03
CA ARG A 292 33.40 -8.56 -13.77
C ARG A 292 32.30 -7.87 -14.58
N PRO A 293 31.47 -6.97 -14.02
CA PRO A 293 30.40 -6.33 -14.80
C PRO A 293 30.94 -5.47 -15.96
N VAL A 294 32.08 -4.79 -15.76
CA VAL A 294 32.71 -3.95 -16.79
C VAL A 294 33.36 -4.83 -17.86
N LYS A 295 34.12 -5.85 -17.44
CA LYS A 295 34.77 -6.84 -18.31
C LYS A 295 33.77 -7.50 -19.26
N ASN A 296 32.63 -7.98 -18.74
CA ASN A 296 31.61 -8.64 -19.54
C ASN A 296 30.91 -7.68 -20.52
N ALA A 297 30.65 -6.43 -20.10
CA ALA A 297 30.09 -5.41 -20.98
C ALA A 297 31.05 -5.05 -22.12
N LEU A 298 32.34 -4.86 -21.81
CA LEU A 298 33.39 -4.62 -22.81
C LEU A 298 33.52 -5.77 -23.80
N ALA A 299 33.52 -7.02 -23.31
CA ALA A 299 33.58 -8.19 -24.18
C ALA A 299 32.36 -8.26 -25.12
N SER A 300 31.16 -7.98 -24.61
CA SER A 300 29.93 -7.97 -25.41
C SER A 300 29.97 -6.87 -26.49
N ALA A 301 30.41 -5.65 -26.13
CA ALA A 301 30.59 -4.56 -27.08
C ALA A 301 31.67 -4.85 -28.12
N ALA A 302 32.78 -5.48 -27.72
CA ALA A 302 33.85 -5.89 -28.63
C ALA A 302 33.35 -6.92 -29.66
N ILE A 303 32.58 -7.92 -29.21
CA ILE A 303 31.97 -8.92 -30.10
C ILE A 303 30.99 -8.24 -31.07
N ALA A 304 30.12 -7.34 -30.58
CA ALA A 304 29.19 -6.59 -31.43
C ALA A 304 29.91 -5.73 -32.48
N ALA A 305 31.08 -5.18 -32.14
CA ALA A 305 31.95 -4.43 -33.05
C ALA A 305 32.85 -5.32 -33.94
N GLY A 306 32.73 -6.65 -33.88
CA GLY A 306 33.54 -7.59 -34.64
C GLY A 306 34.99 -7.75 -34.16
N ARG A 307 35.33 -7.26 -32.97
CA ARG A 307 36.67 -7.30 -32.34
C ARG A 307 36.81 -8.52 -31.41
N ARG A 308 36.64 -9.72 -31.95
CA ARG A 308 36.71 -10.98 -31.18
C ARG A 308 38.04 -11.14 -30.42
N ASP A 309 39.16 -10.84 -31.07
CA ASP A 309 40.50 -10.97 -30.46
C ASP A 309 40.65 -10.12 -29.19
N TYR A 310 39.99 -8.95 -29.15
CA TYR A 310 39.97 -8.09 -27.97
C TYR A 310 39.17 -8.74 -26.82
N ALA A 311 37.99 -9.28 -27.14
CA ALA A 311 37.16 -10.00 -26.16
C ALA A 311 37.88 -11.22 -25.59
N GLU A 312 38.56 -12.00 -26.43
CA GLU A 312 39.39 -13.13 -26.00
C GLU A 312 40.55 -12.66 -25.10
N GLY A 313 41.19 -11.54 -25.47
CA GLY A 313 42.23 -10.87 -24.68
C GLY A 313 41.79 -10.54 -23.25
N LEU A 314 40.55 -10.07 -23.04
CA LEU A 314 40.02 -9.73 -21.72
C LEU A 314 39.94 -10.93 -20.76
N PHE A 315 39.76 -12.14 -21.28
CA PHE A 315 39.64 -13.36 -20.47
C PHE A 315 40.93 -14.21 -20.43
N SER A 316 41.93 -13.85 -21.24
CA SER A 316 43.19 -14.61 -21.42
C SER A 316 44.17 -14.57 -20.23
N GLY A 317 43.92 -13.71 -19.22
CA GLY A 317 44.80 -13.52 -18.05
C GLY A 317 44.39 -14.23 -16.74
N ASP A 318 43.22 -14.86 -16.66
CA ASP A 318 42.71 -15.45 -15.41
C ASP A 318 43.28 -16.87 -15.16
N THR A 319 44.61 -17.04 -15.06
CA THR A 319 45.27 -18.37 -14.89
C THR A 319 45.32 -18.92 -13.46
N GLU A 320 44.61 -18.32 -12.50
CA GLU A 320 44.52 -18.84 -11.13
C GLU A 320 43.74 -20.18 -11.09
N VAL A 321 43.94 -20.95 -10.00
CA VAL A 321 43.15 -22.15 -9.72
C VAL A 321 41.70 -21.70 -9.53
N ARG A 322 40.90 -21.78 -10.60
CA ARG A 322 39.50 -21.37 -10.59
C ARG A 322 38.70 -22.40 -9.80
N GLN A 323 38.06 -21.97 -8.73
CA GLN A 323 37.18 -22.81 -7.92
C GLN A 323 35.79 -22.17 -7.85
N GLY A 324 34.79 -22.96 -7.45
CA GLY A 324 33.50 -22.43 -7.10
C GLY A 324 32.49 -22.32 -8.23
N TRP A 325 31.35 -22.96 -7.99
CA TRP A 325 30.17 -22.95 -8.86
C TRP A 325 29.02 -22.10 -8.29
N GLY A 326 29.16 -21.52 -7.09
CA GLY A 326 28.03 -20.99 -6.33
C GLY A 326 28.32 -19.63 -5.68
N GLY A 327 27.33 -18.73 -5.72
CA GLY A 327 27.42 -17.30 -5.37
C GLY A 327 28.35 -16.93 -4.20
N TRP A 328 27.95 -17.19 -2.95
CA TRP A 328 28.62 -16.66 -1.74
C TRP A 328 29.95 -17.36 -1.37
N ALA A 329 30.25 -18.52 -1.94
CA ALA A 329 31.43 -19.31 -1.58
C ALA A 329 32.62 -19.02 -2.51
N ASP A 330 32.42 -19.10 -3.82
CA ASP A 330 33.28 -18.60 -4.90
C ASP A 330 32.53 -18.89 -6.22
N SER A 331 32.59 -17.97 -7.18
CA SER A 331 31.94 -18.07 -8.50
C SER A 331 32.94 -17.98 -9.66
N ASN A 332 34.24 -18.02 -9.39
CA ASN A 332 35.29 -17.86 -10.40
C ASN A 332 35.19 -18.90 -11.53
N LEU A 333 34.95 -20.18 -11.22
CA LEU A 333 34.83 -21.22 -12.24
C LEU A 333 33.51 -21.10 -13.02
N LEU A 334 32.40 -20.77 -12.35
CA LEU A 334 31.13 -20.44 -13.01
C LEU A 334 31.29 -19.30 -14.03
N ASN A 335 31.93 -18.20 -13.61
CA ASN A 335 32.14 -17.03 -14.44
C ASN A 335 33.08 -17.31 -15.62
N HIS A 336 34.07 -18.18 -15.44
CA HIS A 336 34.90 -18.64 -16.55
C HIS A 336 34.07 -19.30 -17.64
N HIS A 337 33.18 -20.22 -17.27
CA HIS A 337 32.32 -20.90 -18.25
C HIS A 337 31.31 -19.94 -18.88
N ARG A 338 30.77 -18.97 -18.12
CA ARG A 338 29.97 -17.87 -18.71
C ARG A 338 30.74 -17.10 -19.80
N ALA A 339 32.01 -16.81 -19.58
CA ALA A 339 32.85 -16.12 -20.57
C ALA A 339 33.07 -16.98 -21.82
N ARG A 340 33.30 -18.30 -21.68
CA ARG A 340 33.44 -19.22 -22.83
C ARG A 340 32.16 -19.30 -23.66
N HIS A 341 31.01 -19.32 -22.98
CA HIS A 341 29.70 -19.26 -23.63
C HIS A 341 29.50 -17.93 -24.37
N LEU A 342 29.86 -16.80 -23.75
CA LEU A 342 29.81 -15.49 -24.39
C LEU A 342 30.70 -15.40 -25.64
N LEU A 343 31.88 -16.03 -25.63
CA LEU A 343 32.79 -16.08 -26.78
C LEU A 343 32.34 -17.09 -27.86
N GLY A 344 31.35 -17.93 -27.57
CA GLY A 344 30.86 -18.97 -28.49
C GLY A 344 31.90 -20.07 -28.72
N ASP A 345 32.64 -20.47 -27.68
CA ASP A 345 33.61 -21.58 -27.78
C ASP A 345 32.89 -22.90 -28.14
N PRO A 346 33.40 -23.68 -29.12
CA PRO A 346 32.71 -24.87 -29.62
C PRO A 346 32.60 -26.01 -28.60
N ASP A 347 33.45 -26.03 -27.57
CA ASP A 347 33.47 -27.03 -26.49
C ASP A 347 32.96 -26.49 -25.14
N ALA A 348 32.35 -25.30 -25.11
CA ALA A 348 31.94 -24.61 -23.87
C ALA A 348 31.12 -25.51 -22.93
N HIS A 349 30.07 -26.17 -23.45
CA HIS A 349 29.25 -27.09 -22.66
C HIS A 349 30.03 -28.32 -22.17
N ASN A 350 30.83 -28.93 -23.05
CA ASN A 350 31.59 -30.14 -22.71
C ASN A 350 32.59 -29.88 -21.59
N ARG A 351 33.32 -28.76 -21.68
CA ARG A 351 34.28 -28.41 -20.65
C ARG A 351 33.60 -28.05 -19.33
N ALA A 352 32.54 -27.25 -19.37
CA ALA A 352 31.80 -26.89 -18.15
C ALA A 352 31.33 -28.13 -17.40
N ARG A 353 30.81 -29.13 -18.13
CA ARG A 353 30.37 -30.41 -17.58
C ARG A 353 31.51 -31.24 -16.98
N GLU A 354 32.65 -31.36 -17.66
CA GLU A 354 33.82 -32.07 -17.12
C GLU A 354 34.31 -31.45 -15.81
N ASP A 355 34.44 -30.12 -15.79
CA ASP A 355 34.90 -29.38 -14.63
C ASP A 355 33.89 -29.48 -13.46
N PHE A 356 32.59 -29.41 -13.74
CA PHE A 356 31.54 -29.54 -12.74
C PHE A 356 31.54 -30.94 -12.10
N LEU A 357 31.63 -32.00 -12.91
CA LEU A 357 31.65 -33.38 -12.41
C LEU A 357 32.91 -33.68 -11.60
N ARG A 358 34.07 -33.15 -12.02
CA ARG A 358 35.32 -33.26 -11.26
C ARG A 358 35.19 -32.61 -9.89
N ASP A 359 34.66 -31.39 -9.83
CA ASP A 359 34.51 -30.68 -8.56
C ASP A 359 33.50 -31.39 -7.65
N LEU A 360 32.39 -31.90 -8.20
CA LEU A 360 31.42 -32.69 -7.45
C LEU A 360 32.03 -33.96 -6.84
N ALA A 361 32.89 -34.66 -7.60
CA ALA A 361 33.55 -35.88 -7.15
C ALA A 361 34.59 -35.65 -6.05
N VAL A 362 35.28 -34.51 -6.07
CA VAL A 362 36.34 -34.16 -5.11
C VAL A 362 35.79 -33.39 -3.89
N GLY A 363 34.52 -32.96 -3.93
CA GLY A 363 33.95 -32.09 -2.90
C GLY A 363 34.55 -30.67 -2.96
N GLY A 364 34.75 -30.16 -4.18
CA GLY A 364 35.36 -28.86 -4.45
C GLY A 364 34.61 -27.70 -3.81
N HIS A 365 35.31 -26.58 -3.61
CA HIS A 365 34.75 -25.38 -2.97
C HIS A 365 33.46 -24.93 -3.69
N GLY A 366 32.39 -24.62 -2.93
CA GLY A 366 31.13 -24.11 -3.48
C GLY A 366 30.22 -25.14 -4.20
N THR A 367 30.63 -26.42 -4.30
CA THR A 367 29.76 -27.47 -4.90
C THR A 367 28.53 -27.77 -4.05
N SER A 368 28.60 -27.54 -2.74
CA SER A 368 27.47 -27.68 -1.81
C SER A 368 26.40 -26.60 -1.94
N SER A 369 26.61 -25.55 -2.73
CA SER A 369 25.60 -24.54 -3.04
C SER A 369 25.22 -24.50 -4.52
N ALA A 370 25.75 -25.41 -5.34
CA ALA A 370 25.46 -25.46 -6.77
C ALA A 370 23.98 -25.68 -7.06
N LEU A 371 23.25 -26.41 -6.21
CA LEU A 371 21.82 -26.64 -6.39
C LEU A 371 20.96 -25.38 -6.25
N TRP A 372 21.47 -24.32 -5.62
CA TRP A 372 20.72 -23.07 -5.41
C TRP A 372 20.63 -22.20 -6.66
N SER A 373 21.46 -22.49 -7.68
CA SER A 373 21.55 -21.71 -8.92
C SER A 373 21.51 -22.64 -10.12
N VAL A 374 20.64 -23.65 -10.07
CA VAL A 374 20.49 -24.66 -11.13
C VAL A 374 20.05 -24.03 -12.44
N ASP A 375 19.17 -23.04 -12.37
CA ASP A 375 18.73 -22.21 -13.49
C ASP A 375 19.88 -21.46 -14.17
N ASP A 376 20.91 -21.08 -13.40
CA ASP A 376 22.11 -20.39 -13.90
C ASP A 376 23.21 -21.37 -14.38
N ILE A 377 23.37 -22.51 -13.71
CA ILE A 377 24.47 -23.46 -13.95
C ILE A 377 24.12 -24.42 -15.08
N PHE A 378 22.93 -25.04 -15.06
CA PHE A 378 22.59 -26.09 -16.01
C PHE A 378 22.63 -25.64 -17.47
N PRO A 379 22.21 -24.41 -17.84
CA PRO A 379 22.37 -23.91 -19.20
C PRO A 379 23.83 -23.84 -19.67
N LEU A 380 24.79 -23.75 -18.75
CA LEU A 380 26.21 -23.79 -19.10
C LEU A 380 26.71 -25.23 -19.32
N LEU A 381 26.07 -26.21 -18.69
CA LEU A 381 26.45 -27.63 -18.75
C LEU A 381 25.79 -28.38 -19.91
N PHE A 382 24.58 -27.99 -20.27
CA PHE A 382 23.73 -28.71 -21.23
C PHE A 382 23.13 -27.75 -22.26
N GLU A 383 23.11 -28.18 -23.51
CA GLU A 383 22.51 -27.43 -24.63
C GLU A 383 20.97 -27.47 -24.58
N ASN A 384 20.39 -28.62 -24.21
CA ASN A 384 18.95 -28.81 -24.05
C ASN A 384 18.66 -29.39 -22.66
N ILE A 385 17.72 -28.79 -21.93
CA ILE A 385 17.34 -29.17 -20.57
C ILE A 385 15.84 -29.48 -20.55
N ASP A 386 15.49 -30.68 -20.09
CA ASP A 386 14.11 -31.08 -19.86
C ASP A 386 13.67 -30.66 -18.45
N TRP A 387 13.27 -29.38 -18.33
CA TRP A 387 12.81 -28.80 -17.06
C TRP A 387 11.56 -29.49 -16.49
N PRO A 388 10.54 -29.85 -17.29
CA PRO A 388 9.39 -30.62 -16.79
C PRO A 388 9.79 -31.99 -16.20
N ALA A 389 10.72 -32.72 -16.82
CA ALA A 389 11.20 -33.98 -16.27
C ALA A 389 12.01 -33.78 -14.98
N LEU A 390 12.78 -32.69 -14.87
CA LEU A 390 13.48 -32.35 -13.64
C LEU A 390 12.50 -32.03 -12.51
N TRP A 391 11.43 -31.27 -12.80
CA TRP A 391 10.35 -31.04 -11.85
C TRP A 391 9.70 -32.34 -11.41
N ALA A 392 9.38 -33.25 -12.34
CA ALA A 392 8.74 -34.53 -11.99
C ALA A 392 9.54 -35.33 -10.93
N ARG A 393 10.87 -35.22 -10.91
CA ARG A 393 11.72 -35.84 -9.86
C ARG A 393 11.63 -35.18 -8.50
N LEU A 394 11.41 -33.87 -8.46
CA LEU A 394 11.12 -33.15 -7.22
C LEU A 394 9.69 -33.48 -6.76
N ASP A 395 8.75 -33.48 -7.70
CA ASP A 395 7.33 -33.76 -7.49
C ASP A 395 7.07 -35.14 -6.88
N GLU A 396 7.82 -36.17 -7.30
CA GLU A 396 7.78 -37.52 -6.71
C GLU A 396 7.99 -37.52 -5.19
N GLN A 397 8.69 -36.52 -4.63
CA GLN A 397 9.05 -36.45 -3.21
C GLN A 397 8.11 -35.54 -2.41
N ILE A 398 7.52 -34.51 -3.03
CA ILE A 398 6.71 -33.48 -2.35
C ILE A 398 5.57 -34.07 -1.49
N PRO A 399 4.77 -35.05 -1.98
CA PRO A 399 3.68 -35.63 -1.20
C PRO A 399 4.09 -36.34 0.10
N ASP A 400 5.35 -36.78 0.19
CA ASP A 400 5.89 -37.47 1.36
C ASP A 400 6.38 -36.50 2.44
N TYR A 401 6.48 -35.20 2.16
CA TYR A 401 6.83 -34.21 3.17
C TYR A 401 5.70 -34.05 4.18
N ARG A 402 6.06 -34.11 5.48
CA ARG A 402 5.14 -33.83 6.60
C ARG A 402 4.41 -32.51 6.39
N ASP A 403 5.14 -31.48 5.95
CA ASP A 403 4.62 -30.12 5.82
C ASP A 403 3.54 -30.07 4.73
N TYR A 404 3.77 -30.70 3.56
CA TYR A 404 2.75 -30.83 2.50
C TYR A 404 1.47 -31.51 2.99
N GLN A 405 1.59 -32.58 3.78
CA GLN A 405 0.45 -33.35 4.28
C GLN A 405 -0.40 -32.59 5.31
N LYS A 406 0.16 -31.59 6.00
CA LYS A 406 -0.59 -30.75 6.94
C LYS A 406 -1.52 -29.77 6.24
N ALA A 407 -1.09 -29.22 5.11
CA ALA A 407 -1.85 -28.21 4.38
C ALA A 407 -3.02 -28.86 3.64
N THR A 408 -4.15 -28.13 3.59
CA THR A 408 -5.33 -28.55 2.83
C THR A 408 -5.05 -28.48 1.34
N GLU A 409 -5.71 -29.37 0.58
CA GLU A 409 -5.63 -29.33 -0.87
C GLU A 409 -6.40 -28.12 -1.43
N ILE A 410 -5.88 -27.55 -2.52
CA ILE A 410 -6.51 -26.43 -3.21
C ILE A 410 -7.72 -26.98 -3.99
N PRO A 411 -8.95 -26.52 -3.71
CA PRO A 411 -10.13 -26.99 -4.43
C PRO A 411 -10.04 -26.57 -5.91
N ARG A 412 -10.60 -27.41 -6.79
CA ARG A 412 -10.75 -27.12 -8.22
C ARG A 412 -12.22 -27.03 -8.54
N ASP A 413 -12.76 -25.82 -8.64
CA ASP A 413 -14.16 -25.64 -9.03
C ASP A 413 -14.26 -25.52 -10.56
N GLU A 414 -14.56 -26.64 -11.21
CA GLU A 414 -14.69 -26.72 -12.69
C GLU A 414 -16.01 -26.15 -13.22
N GLY A 415 -16.95 -25.76 -12.34
CA GLY A 415 -18.35 -25.46 -12.70
C GLY A 415 -18.72 -23.98 -12.84
N GLU A 416 -17.86 -23.04 -12.44
CA GLU A 416 -18.18 -21.60 -12.43
C GLU A 416 -17.49 -20.86 -13.58
N GLN A 417 -18.23 -20.02 -14.30
CA GLN A 417 -17.62 -19.12 -15.29
C GLN A 417 -16.78 -18.08 -14.55
N ARG A 418 -15.47 -18.13 -14.77
CA ARG A 418 -14.49 -17.25 -14.14
C ARG A 418 -13.90 -16.30 -15.16
N ASP A 419 -13.72 -15.05 -14.75
CA ASP A 419 -13.12 -14.00 -15.57
C ASP A 419 -11.97 -13.32 -14.81
N ASP A 420 -10.95 -12.90 -15.54
CA ASP A 420 -9.77 -12.23 -14.99
C ASP A 420 -10.12 -10.84 -14.45
N LEU A 421 -11.02 -10.10 -15.12
CA LEU A 421 -11.50 -8.81 -14.61
C LEU A 421 -12.26 -8.98 -13.31
N ASP A 422 -13.10 -10.02 -13.20
CA ASP A 422 -13.89 -10.28 -12.00
C ASP A 422 -12.99 -10.69 -10.81
N LEU A 423 -11.80 -11.24 -11.07
CA LEU A 423 -10.80 -11.47 -10.01
C LEU A 423 -10.26 -10.13 -9.47
N ILE A 424 -10.04 -9.14 -10.33
CA ILE A 424 -9.65 -7.79 -9.90
C ILE A 424 -10.81 -7.12 -9.15
N VAL A 425 -12.05 -7.25 -9.63
CA VAL A 425 -13.26 -6.81 -8.90
C VAL A 425 -13.26 -7.42 -7.50
N ARG A 426 -12.94 -8.72 -7.38
CA ARG A 426 -12.90 -9.40 -6.08
C ARG A 426 -11.89 -8.78 -5.12
N LEU A 427 -10.73 -8.32 -5.59
CA LEU A 427 -9.75 -7.60 -4.74
C LEU A 427 -10.36 -6.33 -4.11
N PHE A 428 -11.02 -5.50 -4.91
CA PHE A 428 -11.67 -4.29 -4.42
C PHE A 428 -12.82 -4.62 -3.46
N LEU A 429 -13.63 -5.64 -3.76
CA LEU A 429 -14.72 -6.07 -2.87
C LEU A 429 -14.20 -6.57 -1.52
N ASP A 430 -13.11 -7.34 -1.52
CA ASP A 430 -12.52 -7.85 -0.29
C ASP A 430 -11.94 -6.69 0.55
N ALA A 431 -11.24 -5.73 -0.07
CA ALA A 431 -10.72 -4.52 0.60
C ALA A 431 -11.83 -3.70 1.29
N VAL A 432 -12.96 -3.49 0.62
CA VAL A 432 -14.12 -2.75 1.18
C VAL A 432 -14.76 -3.51 2.34
N LYS A 433 -14.74 -4.84 2.30
CA LYS A 433 -15.40 -5.76 3.26
C LYS A 433 -14.54 -6.11 4.49
N PHE A 434 -13.26 -5.72 4.54
CA PHE A 434 -12.41 -5.95 5.71
C PHE A 434 -12.88 -5.24 6.99
N GLY A 435 -13.74 -4.22 6.89
CA GLY A 435 -14.18 -3.45 8.06
C GLY A 435 -13.10 -2.53 8.66
N VAL A 436 -11.99 -2.35 7.94
CA VAL A 436 -10.90 -1.41 8.24
C VAL A 436 -11.10 -0.16 7.38
N SER A 437 -10.91 1.04 7.95
CA SER A 437 -11.05 2.31 7.22
C SER A 437 -10.07 2.43 6.07
N ASP A 438 -8.79 2.12 6.31
CA ASP A 438 -7.73 2.45 5.37
C ASP A 438 -7.82 1.67 4.04
N PRO A 439 -8.00 0.33 4.04
CA PRO A 439 -8.24 -0.42 2.80
C PRO A 439 -9.52 0.02 2.07
N ARG A 440 -10.55 0.48 2.79
CA ARG A 440 -11.78 0.98 2.19
C ARG A 440 -11.56 2.34 1.51
N GLU A 441 -10.85 3.26 2.17
CA GLU A 441 -10.47 4.55 1.58
C GLU A 441 -9.63 4.32 0.32
N GLN A 442 -8.65 3.42 0.40
CA GLN A 442 -7.79 3.04 -0.73
C GLN A 442 -8.57 2.44 -1.89
N ALA A 443 -9.48 1.50 -1.61
CA ALA A 443 -10.35 0.91 -2.62
C ALA A 443 -11.21 1.97 -3.31
N GLY A 444 -11.79 2.90 -2.54
CA GLY A 444 -12.59 4.01 -3.08
C GLY A 444 -11.75 4.93 -3.98
N ALA A 445 -10.57 5.34 -3.52
CA ALA A 445 -9.67 6.19 -4.30
C ALA A 445 -9.19 5.49 -5.59
N GLY A 446 -8.85 4.20 -5.51
CA GLY A 446 -8.44 3.41 -6.67
C GLY A 446 -9.58 3.23 -7.69
N LEU A 447 -10.80 2.99 -7.23
CA LEU A 447 -11.98 2.88 -8.09
C LEU A 447 -12.29 4.21 -8.80
N LEU A 448 -12.19 5.33 -8.10
CA LEU A 448 -12.35 6.64 -8.73
C LEU A 448 -11.22 6.90 -9.75
N GLU A 449 -9.97 6.55 -9.45
CA GLU A 449 -8.87 6.68 -10.43
C GLU A 449 -9.14 5.82 -11.69
N LEU A 450 -9.69 4.62 -11.54
CA LEU A 450 -10.12 3.78 -12.66
C LEU A 450 -11.17 4.49 -13.53
N ALA A 451 -12.20 5.09 -12.91
CA ALA A 451 -13.25 5.82 -13.63
C ALA A 451 -12.71 7.06 -14.37
N HIS A 452 -11.72 7.76 -13.81
CA HIS A 452 -11.14 8.97 -14.42
C HIS A 452 -10.02 8.68 -15.43
N SER A 453 -9.54 7.44 -15.53
CA SER A 453 -8.39 7.07 -16.36
C SER A 453 -8.61 7.12 -17.88
N GLN A 454 -9.87 7.31 -18.34
CA GLN A 454 -10.28 7.32 -19.75
C GLN A 454 -9.97 6.01 -20.53
N SER A 455 -9.55 4.94 -19.85
CA SER A 455 -9.40 3.60 -20.44
C SER A 455 -10.73 2.84 -20.40
N HIS A 456 -11.03 2.13 -21.49
CA HIS A 456 -12.22 1.29 -21.59
C HIS A 456 -12.20 0.16 -20.56
N GLU A 457 -11.06 -0.53 -20.43
CA GLU A 457 -10.85 -1.64 -19.50
C GLU A 457 -10.96 -1.18 -18.04
N ALA A 458 -10.37 -0.02 -17.72
CA ALA A 458 -10.46 0.56 -16.38
C ALA A 458 -11.88 1.01 -16.02
N THR A 459 -12.61 1.62 -16.97
CA THR A 459 -14.02 2.02 -16.78
C THR A 459 -14.93 0.80 -16.64
N ALA A 460 -14.66 -0.27 -17.39
CA ALA A 460 -15.38 -1.54 -17.26
C ALA A 460 -15.14 -2.17 -15.88
N LEU A 461 -13.90 -2.17 -15.38
CA LEU A 461 -13.56 -2.65 -14.05
C LEU A 461 -14.27 -1.84 -12.94
N PHE A 462 -14.26 -0.51 -13.05
CA PHE A 462 -15.01 0.36 -12.14
C PHE A 462 -16.51 0.01 -12.13
N SER A 463 -17.10 -0.09 -13.31
CA SER A 463 -18.54 -0.37 -13.47
C SER A 463 -18.91 -1.74 -12.90
N ARG A 464 -18.17 -2.80 -13.21
CA ARG A 464 -18.43 -4.14 -12.64
C ARG A 464 -18.27 -4.17 -11.14
N THR A 465 -17.28 -3.45 -10.59
CA THR A 465 -17.12 -3.36 -9.14
C THR A 465 -18.29 -2.63 -8.50
N CYS A 466 -18.70 -1.48 -9.04
CA CYS A 466 -19.85 -0.73 -8.54
C CYS A 466 -21.15 -1.53 -8.61
N GLU A 467 -21.36 -2.32 -9.68
CA GLU A 467 -22.48 -3.24 -9.80
C GLU A 467 -22.56 -4.23 -8.64
N LYS A 468 -21.43 -4.84 -8.26
CA LYS A 468 -21.37 -5.73 -7.09
C LYS A 468 -21.49 -5.02 -5.76
N LEU A 469 -21.08 -3.74 -5.68
CA LEU A 469 -21.23 -2.94 -4.46
C LEU A 469 -22.70 -2.57 -4.22
N ILE A 470 -23.43 -2.11 -5.24
CA ILE A 470 -24.84 -1.71 -5.09
C ILE A 470 -25.79 -2.90 -4.83
N GLU A 471 -25.38 -4.11 -5.21
CA GLU A 471 -26.06 -5.37 -4.84
C GLU A 471 -25.79 -5.82 -3.39
N GLY A 472 -24.86 -5.17 -2.70
CA GLY A 472 -24.47 -5.48 -1.33
C GLY A 472 -25.50 -5.07 -0.28
N ASP A 473 -25.14 -5.21 1.00
CA ASP A 473 -25.96 -4.71 2.09
C ASP A 473 -26.00 -3.17 2.14
N GLY A 474 -26.85 -2.58 3.00
CA GLY A 474 -27.03 -1.13 3.04
C GLY A 474 -25.75 -0.30 3.23
N GLN A 475 -24.71 -0.84 3.88
CA GLN A 475 -23.44 -0.10 4.02
C GLN A 475 -22.58 -0.21 2.75
N ILE A 476 -22.51 -1.40 2.16
CA ILE A 476 -21.75 -1.65 0.92
C ILE A 476 -22.42 -0.96 -0.28
N ALA A 477 -23.75 -1.02 -0.36
CA ALA A 477 -24.53 -0.36 -1.40
C ALA A 477 -24.41 1.16 -1.32
N LEU A 478 -24.45 1.75 -0.12
CA LEU A 478 -24.23 3.18 0.07
C LEU A 478 -22.82 3.60 -0.39
N PHE A 479 -21.79 2.79 -0.09
CA PHE A 479 -20.44 3.05 -0.58
C PHE A 479 -20.37 3.04 -2.12
N GLY A 480 -20.98 2.03 -2.76
CA GLY A 480 -21.08 1.95 -4.23
C GLY A 480 -21.80 3.15 -4.85
N LEU A 481 -22.95 3.55 -4.29
CA LEU A 481 -23.69 4.73 -4.77
C LEU A 481 -22.91 6.04 -4.59
N ARG A 482 -22.15 6.19 -3.49
CA ARG A 482 -21.28 7.35 -3.29
C ARG A 482 -20.18 7.42 -4.36
N LEU A 483 -19.58 6.29 -4.73
CA LEU A 483 -18.62 6.23 -5.83
C LEU A 483 -19.27 6.60 -7.18
N LEU A 484 -20.47 6.10 -7.46
CA LEU A 484 -21.23 6.46 -8.67
C LEU A 484 -21.58 7.95 -8.70
N PHE A 485 -21.92 8.53 -7.54
CA PHE A 485 -22.18 9.96 -7.43
C PHE A 485 -20.91 10.79 -7.71
N GLU A 486 -19.76 10.37 -7.20
CA GLU A 486 -18.48 11.05 -7.49
C GLU A 486 -18.09 10.90 -8.97
N ALA A 487 -18.33 9.74 -9.58
CA ALA A 487 -18.09 9.45 -10.99
C ALA A 487 -19.26 9.83 -11.93
N ARG A 488 -20.24 10.61 -11.46
CA ARG A 488 -21.50 10.91 -12.20
C ARG A 488 -21.31 11.56 -13.57
N SER A 489 -20.16 12.18 -13.80
CA SER A 489 -19.79 12.87 -15.03
C SER A 489 -18.91 12.03 -15.97
N CYS A 490 -18.55 10.81 -15.58
CA CYS A 490 -17.72 9.92 -16.39
C CYS A 490 -18.54 9.23 -17.48
N ASP A 491 -18.04 9.25 -18.72
CA ASP A 491 -18.67 8.59 -19.87
C ASP A 491 -18.80 7.07 -19.62
N GLY A 492 -19.93 6.47 -20.00
CA GLY A 492 -20.19 5.02 -19.86
C GLY A 492 -20.81 4.60 -18.53
N VAL A 493 -20.68 5.40 -17.46
CA VAL A 493 -21.26 5.09 -16.14
C VAL A 493 -22.78 5.17 -16.19
N ILE A 494 -23.33 6.25 -16.75
CA ILE A 494 -24.78 6.52 -16.77
C ILE A 494 -25.56 5.37 -17.41
N GLN A 495 -25.11 4.89 -18.59
CA GLN A 495 -25.82 3.83 -19.31
C GLN A 495 -25.88 2.50 -18.55
N SER A 496 -24.95 2.27 -17.62
CA SER A 496 -24.81 0.99 -16.91
C SER A 496 -25.64 0.88 -15.63
N PHE A 497 -26.17 2.01 -15.13
CA PHE A 497 -26.78 2.07 -13.79
C PHE A 497 -28.13 2.76 -13.73
N ASN A 498 -28.52 3.58 -14.71
CA ASN A 498 -29.73 4.39 -14.61
C ASN A 498 -31.00 3.55 -14.41
N ASP A 499 -31.09 2.37 -15.03
CA ASP A 499 -32.20 1.42 -14.89
C ASP A 499 -32.26 0.70 -13.53
N LYS A 500 -31.17 0.76 -12.75
CA LYS A 500 -31.09 0.15 -11.41
C LYS A 500 -31.49 1.11 -10.30
N LEU A 501 -31.55 2.42 -10.58
CA LEU A 501 -31.82 3.43 -9.55
C LEU A 501 -33.24 3.37 -9.00
N ASP A 502 -34.23 2.98 -9.79
CA ASP A 502 -35.62 2.82 -9.34
C ASP A 502 -35.71 1.83 -8.17
N ARG A 503 -35.05 0.67 -8.31
CA ARG A 503 -35.02 -0.35 -7.24
C ARG A 503 -34.26 0.13 -6.01
N LEU A 504 -33.21 0.94 -6.19
CA LEU A 504 -32.41 1.46 -5.08
C LEU A 504 -33.13 2.59 -4.33
N ALA A 505 -34.01 3.36 -4.99
CA ALA A 505 -34.86 4.36 -4.34
C ALA A 505 -35.87 3.72 -3.35
N GLU A 506 -36.22 2.45 -3.54
CA GLU A 506 -37.06 1.66 -2.63
C GLU A 506 -36.26 0.93 -1.53
N HIS A 507 -34.94 1.07 -1.49
CA HIS A 507 -34.09 0.35 -0.53
C HIS A 507 -34.41 0.72 0.93
N GLU A 508 -34.33 -0.23 1.87
CA GLU A 508 -34.69 -0.01 3.28
C GLU A 508 -33.89 1.14 3.94
N ASP A 509 -32.59 1.21 3.66
CA ASP A 509 -31.67 2.24 4.14
C ASP A 509 -31.98 3.61 3.49
N GLY A 510 -32.35 4.58 4.32
CA GLY A 510 -32.74 5.92 3.85
C GLY A 510 -31.64 6.65 3.08
N CYS A 511 -30.37 6.45 3.40
CA CYS A 511 -29.27 7.08 2.66
C CYS A 511 -29.14 6.52 1.25
N VAL A 512 -29.30 5.19 1.09
CA VAL A 512 -29.27 4.52 -0.22
C VAL A 512 -30.41 5.01 -1.09
N ALA A 513 -31.63 5.05 -0.52
CA ALA A 513 -32.83 5.48 -1.21
C ALA A 513 -32.73 6.92 -1.71
N VAL A 514 -32.37 7.86 -0.83
CA VAL A 514 -32.27 9.29 -1.18
C VAL A 514 -31.13 9.53 -2.18
N LEU A 515 -29.99 8.86 -2.03
CA LEU A 515 -28.88 9.02 -2.97
C LEU A 515 -29.23 8.49 -4.37
N ALA A 516 -29.97 7.38 -4.45
CA ALA A 516 -30.45 6.84 -5.72
C ALA A 516 -31.43 7.80 -6.42
N GLU A 517 -32.36 8.41 -5.68
CA GLU A 517 -33.26 9.45 -6.20
C GLU A 517 -32.47 10.67 -6.72
N ILE A 518 -31.52 11.18 -5.94
CA ILE A 518 -30.68 12.32 -6.35
C ILE A 518 -29.90 12.00 -7.62
N LEU A 519 -29.25 10.83 -7.67
CA LEU A 519 -28.45 10.41 -8.82
C LEU A 519 -29.31 10.21 -10.06
N SER A 520 -30.51 9.65 -9.90
CA SER A 520 -31.51 9.51 -10.97
C SER A 520 -31.90 10.88 -11.52
N GLY A 521 -32.19 11.85 -10.65
CA GLY A 521 -32.49 13.22 -11.05
C GLY A 521 -31.36 13.87 -11.86
N ILE A 522 -30.10 13.64 -11.47
CA ILE A 522 -28.92 14.14 -12.21
C ILE A 522 -28.82 13.50 -13.60
N TRP A 523 -29.12 12.20 -13.71
CA TRP A 523 -29.05 11.45 -14.97
C TRP A 523 -30.34 11.54 -15.81
N GLY A 524 -31.34 12.31 -15.38
CA GLY A 524 -32.61 12.49 -16.09
C GLY A 524 -33.57 11.30 -15.96
N GLY A 525 -33.37 10.42 -14.98
CA GLY A 525 -34.28 9.35 -14.60
C GLY A 525 -35.49 9.84 -13.78
N ALA A 526 -36.35 8.89 -13.39
CA ALA A 526 -37.61 9.16 -12.68
C ALA A 526 -37.72 8.43 -11.33
N ALA A 527 -36.63 7.86 -10.80
CA ALA A 527 -36.62 7.22 -9.50
C ALA A 527 -37.05 8.22 -8.41
N GLN A 528 -37.95 7.80 -7.53
CA GLN A 528 -38.49 8.61 -6.44
C GLN A 528 -38.59 7.74 -5.19
N VAL A 529 -38.20 8.26 -4.03
CA VAL A 529 -38.38 7.50 -2.79
C VAL A 529 -39.86 7.45 -2.44
N PRO A 530 -40.44 6.25 -2.21
CA PRO A 530 -41.86 6.13 -1.88
C PRO A 530 -42.17 6.64 -0.46
N GLU A 531 -43.33 7.29 -0.31
CA GLU A 531 -43.93 7.54 1.00
C GLU A 531 -44.48 6.22 1.58
N THR A 532 -44.21 5.95 2.85
CA THR A 532 -44.59 4.69 3.52
C THR A 532 -45.05 4.92 4.94
N GLU A 533 -46.00 4.13 5.43
CA GLU A 533 -46.40 4.15 6.84
C GLU A 533 -45.27 3.63 7.76
N LEU A 534 -45.26 4.10 9.02
CA LEU A 534 -44.32 3.59 10.02
C LEU A 534 -44.57 2.10 10.32
N PRO A 535 -43.51 1.31 10.55
CA PRO A 535 -43.64 -0.08 10.99
C PRO A 535 -44.50 -0.23 12.27
N PRO A 536 -45.27 -1.33 12.42
CA PRO A 536 -46.19 -1.52 13.54
C PRO A 536 -45.55 -1.43 14.94
N ILE A 537 -44.25 -1.71 15.06
CA ILE A 537 -43.50 -1.64 16.32
C ILE A 537 -43.55 -0.25 16.97
N TYR A 538 -43.69 0.82 16.19
CA TYR A 538 -43.79 2.19 16.69
C TYR A 538 -45.13 2.46 17.39
N ALA A 539 -46.17 1.67 17.10
CA ALA A 539 -47.47 1.76 17.76
C ALA A 539 -47.57 0.92 19.06
N LEU A 540 -46.59 0.05 19.33
CA LEU A 540 -46.61 -0.83 20.50
C LEU A 540 -46.12 -0.11 21.76
N GLN A 541 -46.70 -0.46 22.91
CA GLN A 541 -46.16 -0.06 24.21
C GLN A 541 -45.13 -1.09 24.67
N LEU A 542 -43.84 -0.79 24.44
CA LEU A 542 -42.73 -1.66 24.79
C LEU A 542 -42.15 -1.30 26.17
N PRO A 543 -41.60 -2.30 26.90
CA PRO A 543 -40.99 -2.05 28.21
C PRO A 543 -39.80 -1.10 28.10
N ALA A 544 -39.61 -0.27 29.13
CA ALA A 544 -38.40 0.54 29.22
C ALA A 544 -37.18 -0.37 29.37
N LEU A 545 -36.11 -0.02 28.67
CA LEU A 545 -34.82 -0.70 28.76
C LEU A 545 -33.95 0.08 29.74
N ASP A 546 -33.53 -0.55 30.84
CA ASP A 546 -32.62 0.08 31.80
C ASP A 546 -31.30 0.45 31.11
N THR A 547 -30.77 1.63 31.45
CA THR A 547 -29.41 2.07 31.05
C THR A 547 -28.32 1.32 31.83
N ALA A 548 -28.71 0.53 32.83
CA ALA A 548 -27.83 -0.07 33.82
C ALA A 548 -27.96 -1.60 33.86
N THR A 549 -27.51 -2.29 32.83
CA THR A 549 -27.06 -3.69 33.01
C THR A 549 -25.58 -3.76 32.65
N GLY A 550 -24.76 -3.39 33.63
CA GLY A 550 -23.32 -3.36 33.49
C GLY A 550 -22.74 -4.68 32.99
N ARG A 551 -21.86 -4.61 31.99
CA ARG A 551 -20.82 -5.58 31.60
C ARG A 551 -21.20 -7.08 31.46
N SER A 552 -22.46 -7.47 31.67
CA SER A 552 -22.90 -8.88 31.70
C SER A 552 -23.38 -9.39 30.34
N LEU A 553 -23.85 -8.51 29.46
CA LEU A 553 -24.37 -8.88 28.13
C LEU A 553 -23.37 -8.63 26.99
N ARG A 554 -22.23 -8.02 27.32
CA ARG A 554 -21.12 -7.71 26.41
C ARG A 554 -19.86 -8.40 26.88
N ASP A 555 -19.06 -8.83 25.92
CA ASP A 555 -17.71 -9.30 26.22
C ASP A 555 -16.80 -8.10 26.58
N ALA A 556 -15.93 -8.26 27.58
CA ALA A 556 -15.16 -7.15 28.13
C ALA A 556 -14.08 -6.61 27.17
N ILE A 557 -13.63 -7.42 26.21
CA ILE A 557 -12.53 -7.09 25.30
C ILE A 557 -13.10 -6.52 24.00
N SER A 558 -13.97 -7.29 23.35
CA SER A 558 -14.61 -6.89 22.09
C SER A 558 -15.71 -5.85 22.29
N LEU A 559 -16.26 -5.69 23.50
CA LEU A 559 -17.48 -4.92 23.80
C LEU A 559 -18.71 -5.32 22.97
N GLY A 560 -18.60 -6.41 22.20
CA GLY A 560 -19.68 -6.90 21.36
C GLY A 560 -20.74 -7.62 22.20
N PRO A 561 -22.02 -7.56 21.79
CA PRO A 561 -23.07 -8.35 22.42
C PRO A 561 -22.77 -9.85 22.34
N VAL A 562 -23.04 -10.56 23.45
CA VAL A 562 -22.94 -12.04 23.53
C VAL A 562 -24.28 -12.70 23.19
N ILE A 563 -25.39 -11.96 23.35
CA ILE A 563 -26.75 -12.38 23.03
C ILE A 563 -27.48 -11.26 22.26
N ASP A 564 -28.57 -11.61 21.58
CA ASP A 564 -29.43 -10.65 20.89
C ASP A 564 -30.33 -9.91 21.90
N ASP A 565 -29.86 -8.77 22.39
CA ASP A 565 -30.58 -7.91 23.33
C ASP A 565 -30.62 -6.45 22.84
N ALA A 566 -31.78 -5.81 22.99
CA ALA A 566 -32.01 -4.45 22.47
C ALA A 566 -31.17 -3.38 23.18
N ALA A 567 -30.90 -3.55 24.47
CA ALA A 567 -30.04 -2.63 25.18
C ALA A 567 -28.58 -2.82 24.75
N ALA A 568 -28.12 -4.07 24.65
CA ALA A 568 -26.75 -4.41 24.25
C ALA A 568 -26.40 -3.94 22.83
N TRP A 569 -27.33 -4.02 21.87
CA TRP A 569 -27.10 -3.55 20.49
C TRP A 569 -26.96 -2.03 20.37
N THR A 570 -27.67 -1.29 21.21
CA THR A 570 -27.79 0.18 21.08
C THR A 570 -26.97 0.97 22.09
N GLU A 571 -26.26 0.29 22.99
CA GLU A 571 -25.43 0.96 23.98
C GLU A 571 -24.24 1.70 23.34
N GLY A 572 -24.11 2.99 23.66
CA GLY A 572 -23.22 3.95 23.03
C GLY A 572 -23.93 4.94 22.09
N PHE A 573 -25.21 4.68 21.75
CA PHE A 573 -26.01 5.51 20.85
C PHE A 573 -27.23 6.16 21.54
N GLU A 574 -27.31 6.13 22.87
CA GLU A 574 -28.47 6.59 23.63
C GLU A 574 -28.79 8.06 23.38
N SER A 575 -27.79 8.94 23.43
CA SER A 575 -27.96 10.38 23.20
C SER A 575 -28.48 10.69 21.80
N TRP A 576 -28.04 9.91 20.82
CA TRP A 576 -28.47 10.01 19.44
C TRP A 576 -29.92 9.51 19.29
N ILE A 577 -30.27 8.38 19.91
CA ILE A 577 -31.64 7.84 19.88
C ILE A 577 -32.62 8.81 20.56
N GLU A 578 -32.23 9.43 21.67
CA GLU A 578 -33.00 10.49 22.31
C GLU A 578 -33.17 11.71 21.41
N MET A 579 -32.21 12.00 20.53
CA MET A 579 -32.34 13.08 19.54
C MET A 579 -33.34 12.72 18.44
N LEU A 580 -33.26 11.51 17.88
CA LEU A 580 -34.25 11.02 16.91
C LEU A 580 -35.66 11.13 17.47
N VAL A 581 -35.88 10.59 18.68
CA VAL A 581 -37.20 10.61 19.34
C VAL A 581 -37.69 12.03 19.63
N ARG A 582 -36.78 12.97 19.90
CA ARG A 582 -37.14 14.39 20.06
C ARG A 582 -37.70 15.01 18.78
N TYR A 583 -37.22 14.59 17.61
CA TYR A 583 -37.71 15.06 16.31
C TYR A 583 -38.93 14.28 15.83
N SER A 584 -38.90 12.95 15.87
CA SER A 584 -39.96 12.10 15.29
C SER A 584 -41.12 11.79 16.25
N GLY A 585 -40.92 11.97 17.55
CA GLY A 585 -41.87 11.58 18.59
C GLY A 585 -41.85 10.07 18.93
N GLY A 586 -42.49 9.71 20.03
CA GLY A 586 -42.63 8.32 20.51
C GLY A 586 -41.66 7.93 21.64
N PRO A 587 -41.64 6.66 22.08
CA PRO A 587 -40.74 6.21 23.15
C PRO A 587 -39.37 5.72 22.66
N VAL A 588 -38.30 6.02 23.40
CA VAL A 588 -36.92 5.51 23.16
C VAL A 588 -36.87 3.98 23.07
N ALA A 589 -37.69 3.28 23.87
CA ALA A 589 -37.77 1.82 23.85
C ALA A 589 -38.12 1.28 22.44
N ASN A 590 -39.01 1.94 21.71
CA ASN A 590 -39.47 1.50 20.39
C ASN A 590 -38.33 1.54 19.36
N VAL A 591 -37.54 2.62 19.37
CA VAL A 591 -36.36 2.73 18.50
C VAL A 591 -35.33 1.65 18.83
N ARG A 592 -35.04 1.43 20.13
CA ARG A 592 -34.04 0.43 20.56
C ARG A 592 -34.46 -0.99 20.18
N HIS A 593 -35.73 -1.34 20.40
CA HIS A 593 -36.28 -2.63 19.99
C HIS A 593 -36.34 -2.80 18.47
N ARG A 594 -36.63 -1.73 17.71
CA ARG A 594 -36.59 -1.76 16.24
C ARG A 594 -35.17 -2.00 15.72
N ALA A 595 -34.17 -1.34 16.29
CA ALA A 595 -32.78 -1.56 15.93
C ALA A 595 -32.37 -3.02 16.17
N ALA A 596 -32.74 -3.57 17.34
CA ALA A 596 -32.50 -4.98 17.65
C ALA A 596 -33.20 -5.93 16.67
N GLN A 597 -34.47 -5.67 16.36
CA GLN A 597 -35.25 -6.47 15.40
C GLN A 597 -34.59 -6.53 14.02
N LEU A 598 -34.08 -5.38 13.52
CA LEU A 598 -33.36 -5.30 12.26
C LEU A 598 -32.06 -6.11 12.30
N ILE A 599 -31.23 -5.89 13.34
CA ILE A 599 -29.94 -6.58 13.48
C ILE A 599 -30.14 -8.09 13.60
N THR A 600 -31.13 -8.55 14.37
CA THR A 600 -31.46 -9.98 14.48
C THR A 600 -31.92 -10.54 13.14
N ALA A 601 -32.70 -9.81 12.35
CA ALA A 601 -33.10 -10.23 11.00
C ALA A 601 -31.90 -10.38 10.04
N TRP A 602 -30.82 -9.62 10.26
CA TRP A 602 -29.58 -9.73 9.50
C TRP A 602 -28.62 -10.79 10.03
N GLY A 603 -29.00 -11.58 11.05
CA GLY A 603 -28.21 -12.68 11.61
C GLY A 603 -27.71 -12.47 13.05
N GLY A 604 -27.96 -11.30 13.64
CA GLY A 604 -27.79 -11.06 15.09
C GLY A 604 -26.36 -11.28 15.61
N ALA A 605 -26.27 -11.75 16.85
CA ALA A 605 -25.00 -11.94 17.56
C ALA A 605 -24.06 -12.94 16.87
N GLY A 606 -24.61 -13.86 16.04
CA GLY A 606 -23.83 -14.82 15.27
C GLY A 606 -22.93 -14.17 14.21
N ILE A 607 -23.39 -13.07 13.58
CA ILE A 607 -22.67 -12.37 12.50
C ILE A 607 -22.00 -11.10 13.00
N TYR A 608 -22.56 -10.43 14.02
CA TYR A 608 -22.10 -9.10 14.46
C TYR A 608 -21.62 -9.04 15.92
N GLY A 609 -21.81 -10.11 16.70
CA GLY A 609 -21.52 -10.12 18.14
C GLY A 609 -20.03 -10.22 18.50
N ALA A 610 -19.76 -10.56 19.76
CA ALA A 610 -18.39 -10.69 20.30
C ALA A 610 -17.53 -11.69 19.50
N LYS A 611 -18.10 -12.85 19.12
CA LYS A 611 -17.40 -13.88 18.35
C LYS A 611 -16.95 -13.37 16.98
N ALA A 612 -17.82 -12.64 16.28
CA ALA A 612 -17.53 -12.07 14.97
C ALA A 612 -16.38 -11.06 15.02
N THR A 613 -16.26 -10.30 16.12
CA THR A 613 -15.13 -9.37 16.31
C THR A 613 -13.81 -10.11 16.40
N LYS A 614 -13.78 -11.23 17.14
CA LYS A 614 -12.58 -12.07 17.27
C LYS A 614 -12.23 -12.79 15.96
N GLU A 615 -13.23 -13.30 15.25
CA GLU A 615 -13.02 -13.93 13.94
C GLU A 615 -12.50 -12.93 12.90
N LEU A 616 -12.99 -11.68 12.94
CA LEU A 616 -12.49 -10.60 12.11
C LEU A 616 -11.02 -10.29 12.44
N GLU A 617 -10.67 -10.16 13.72
CA GLU A 617 -9.29 -9.91 14.16
C GLU A 617 -8.33 -11.02 13.70
N ILE A 618 -8.72 -12.30 13.84
CA ILE A 618 -7.94 -13.45 13.36
C ILE A 618 -7.72 -13.36 11.84
N ARG A 619 -8.79 -13.08 11.09
CA ARG A 619 -8.74 -12.97 9.63
C ARG A 619 -7.82 -11.82 9.18
N LEU A 620 -7.99 -10.63 9.76
CA LEU A 620 -7.16 -9.46 9.45
C LEU A 620 -5.69 -9.70 9.80
N THR A 621 -5.43 -10.37 10.93
CA THR A 621 -4.07 -10.73 11.35
C THR A 621 -3.39 -11.67 10.35
N GLY A 622 -4.10 -12.69 9.85
CA GLY A 622 -3.58 -13.58 8.79
C GLY A 622 -3.30 -12.86 7.46
N LEU A 623 -3.96 -11.72 7.23
CA LEU A 623 -3.69 -10.86 6.06
C LEU A 623 -2.61 -9.80 6.33
N GLY A 624 -1.95 -9.81 7.50
CA GLY A 624 -0.99 -8.77 7.88
C GLY A 624 -1.62 -7.40 8.16
N LEU A 625 -2.95 -7.30 8.23
CA LEU A 625 -3.68 -6.05 8.45
C LEU A 625 -3.94 -5.82 9.94
N ARG A 626 -2.90 -5.48 10.71
CA ARG A 626 -3.05 -5.14 12.15
C ARG A 626 -3.38 -3.67 12.37
N LEU A 627 -4.47 -3.23 11.74
CA LEU A 627 -4.96 -1.85 11.78
C LEU A 627 -6.20 -1.73 12.68
N PRO A 628 -6.52 -0.52 13.19
CA PRO A 628 -7.81 -0.26 13.83
C PRO A 628 -8.97 -0.57 12.87
N PHE A 629 -10.00 -1.25 13.36
CA PHE A 629 -11.15 -1.63 12.56
C PHE A 629 -12.48 -1.32 13.28
N VAL A 630 -13.53 -1.09 12.49
CA VAL A 630 -14.87 -0.89 13.02
C VAL A 630 -15.40 -2.23 13.50
N ARG A 631 -15.75 -2.28 14.78
CA ARG A 631 -16.30 -3.51 15.37
C ARG A 631 -17.65 -3.86 14.71
N PRO A 632 -17.89 -5.13 14.34
CA PRO A 632 -19.08 -5.52 13.57
C PRO A 632 -20.41 -5.02 14.16
N HIS A 633 -20.60 -5.08 15.49
CA HIS A 633 -21.80 -4.60 16.16
C HIS A 633 -22.03 -3.08 16.03
N ILE A 634 -20.96 -2.28 15.98
CA ILE A 634 -21.07 -0.82 15.77
C ILE A 634 -21.55 -0.53 14.35
N GLY A 635 -20.96 -1.21 13.35
CA GLY A 635 -21.39 -1.08 11.95
C GLY A 635 -22.85 -1.49 11.74
N ALA A 636 -23.27 -2.61 12.35
CA ALA A 636 -24.65 -3.08 12.30
C ALA A 636 -25.63 -2.11 12.97
N CYS A 637 -25.26 -1.53 14.12
CA CYS A 637 -26.08 -0.53 14.80
C CYS A 637 -26.24 0.74 13.95
N ILE A 638 -25.15 1.28 13.37
CA ILE A 638 -25.21 2.45 12.48
C ILE A 638 -26.16 2.18 11.31
N ARG A 639 -26.04 1.01 10.65
CA ARG A 639 -26.95 0.61 9.57
C ARG A 639 -28.41 0.58 10.03
N ALA A 640 -28.70 -0.03 11.18
CA ALA A 640 -30.05 -0.09 11.74
C ALA A 640 -30.64 1.30 12.03
N LEU A 641 -29.83 2.21 12.59
CA LEU A 641 -30.26 3.57 12.86
C LEU A 641 -30.54 4.36 11.56
N ARG A 642 -29.77 4.15 10.48
CA ARG A 642 -30.09 4.77 9.17
C ARG A 642 -31.40 4.26 8.57
N VAL A 643 -31.67 2.96 8.68
CA VAL A 643 -32.97 2.39 8.25
C VAL A 643 -34.11 3.05 9.02
N ILE A 644 -33.97 3.15 10.35
CA ILE A 644 -34.97 3.80 11.22
C ILE A 644 -35.20 5.27 10.86
N VAL A 645 -34.12 6.03 10.58
CA VAL A 645 -34.24 7.43 10.13
C VAL A 645 -34.99 7.51 8.81
N GLY A 646 -34.69 6.60 7.87
CA GLY A 646 -35.39 6.47 6.61
C GLY A 646 -36.88 6.16 6.77
N GLU A 647 -37.23 5.23 7.67
CA GLU A 647 -38.63 4.89 7.99
C GLU A 647 -39.41 6.13 8.50
N HIS A 648 -38.81 6.88 9.43
CA HIS A 648 -39.42 8.09 9.98
C HIS A 648 -39.55 9.22 8.95
N TRP A 649 -38.56 9.38 8.07
CA TRP A 649 -38.61 10.37 7.00
C TRP A 649 -39.66 10.05 5.94
N ARG A 650 -39.72 8.80 5.45
CA ARG A 650 -40.75 8.36 4.48
C ARG A 650 -42.18 8.43 5.02
N ALA A 651 -42.35 8.32 6.34
CA ALA A 651 -43.64 8.49 7.00
C ALA A 651 -44.01 9.95 7.27
N GLY A 652 -43.19 10.92 6.85
CA GLY A 652 -43.42 12.35 7.06
C GLY A 652 -43.29 12.81 8.51
N THR A 653 -42.66 12.00 9.37
CA THR A 653 -42.44 12.35 10.80
C THR A 653 -41.16 13.16 11.02
N LEU A 654 -40.28 13.21 10.03
CA LEU A 654 -39.08 14.05 10.03
C LEU A 654 -39.12 15.01 8.84
N SER A 655 -38.73 16.26 9.06
CA SER A 655 -38.39 17.17 7.96
C SER A 655 -37.07 16.78 7.30
N GLN A 656 -36.82 17.28 6.08
CA GLN A 656 -35.54 17.08 5.38
C GLN A 656 -34.33 17.52 6.21
N VAL A 657 -34.45 18.66 6.92
CA VAL A 657 -33.36 19.20 7.74
C VAL A 657 -33.07 18.29 8.92
N GLU A 658 -34.11 17.76 9.58
CA GLU A 658 -33.94 16.82 10.71
C GLU A 658 -33.35 15.49 10.25
N PHE A 659 -33.77 14.99 9.10
CA PHE A 659 -33.18 13.80 8.45
C PHE A 659 -31.67 13.97 8.24
N ASP A 660 -31.25 15.06 7.60
CA ASP A 660 -29.84 15.33 7.31
C ASP A 660 -29.01 15.55 8.61
N LEU A 661 -29.56 16.24 9.60
CA LEU A 661 -28.89 16.46 10.90
C LEU A 661 -28.68 15.15 11.68
N LEU A 662 -29.66 14.26 11.70
CA LEU A 662 -29.56 12.97 12.37
C LEU A 662 -28.49 12.09 11.71
N LEU A 663 -28.47 12.04 10.38
CA LEU A 663 -27.48 11.26 9.62
C LEU A 663 -26.06 11.84 9.72
N HIS A 664 -25.93 13.16 9.77
CA HIS A 664 -24.64 13.81 10.03
C HIS A 664 -24.00 13.30 11.33
N GLN A 665 -24.79 13.03 12.37
CA GLN A 665 -24.28 12.47 13.63
C GLN A 665 -24.04 10.95 13.63
N LEU A 666 -24.23 10.27 12.51
CA LEU A 666 -23.84 8.87 12.33
C LEU A 666 -22.57 8.81 11.46
N ASP A 667 -22.69 8.23 10.27
CA ASP A 667 -21.64 8.14 9.26
C ASP A 667 -21.87 9.07 8.05
N GLY A 668 -22.61 10.15 8.31
CA GLY A 668 -22.86 11.25 7.38
C GLY A 668 -24.11 11.07 6.51
N GLY A 669 -24.61 12.19 5.97
CA GLY A 669 -25.78 12.21 5.07
C GLY A 669 -25.56 11.49 3.73
N PRO A 670 -26.61 11.42 2.89
CA PRO A 670 -26.56 10.75 1.58
C PRO A 670 -25.45 11.35 0.71
N LEU A 671 -25.39 12.68 0.64
CA LEU A 671 -24.35 13.44 -0.03
C LEU A 671 -23.22 13.77 0.94
N GLN A 672 -22.03 13.26 0.64
CA GLN A 672 -20.78 13.60 1.30
C GLN A 672 -20.04 14.67 0.48
N PRO A 673 -19.13 15.45 1.09
CA PRO A 673 -18.22 16.26 0.29
C PRO A 673 -17.39 15.33 -0.61
N PRO A 674 -17.04 15.77 -1.83
CA PRO A 674 -16.26 14.97 -2.76
C PRO A 674 -14.90 14.60 -2.15
N ARG A 675 -14.39 13.39 -2.46
CA ARG A 675 -13.06 12.98 -2.03
C ARG A 675 -12.02 13.77 -2.82
N THR A 676 -11.46 14.79 -2.17
CA THR A 676 -10.29 15.49 -2.67
C THR A 676 -9.09 14.54 -2.79
N GLY A 677 -8.34 14.71 -3.89
CA GLY A 677 -7.11 13.96 -4.12
C GLY A 677 -6.08 14.23 -3.02
N LEU A 678 -5.51 13.15 -2.49
CA LEU A 678 -4.39 13.21 -1.55
C LEU A 678 -3.09 13.47 -2.33
N SER A 679 -2.28 14.41 -1.85
CA SER A 679 -0.93 14.68 -2.36
C SER A 679 0.15 14.02 -1.50
N ALA A 680 1.37 14.01 -2.01
CA ALA A 680 2.55 13.70 -1.21
C ALA A 680 2.79 14.77 -0.12
N ARG A 681 3.48 14.40 0.96
CA ARG A 681 3.91 15.34 2.02
C ARG A 681 4.62 16.56 1.43
N PRO A 682 4.23 17.80 1.80
CA PRO A 682 4.92 19.01 1.36
C PRO A 682 6.41 19.02 1.73
N ALA A 683 7.26 19.58 0.87
CA ALA A 683 8.71 19.57 1.06
C ALA A 683 9.19 20.37 2.28
N ASP A 684 8.38 21.29 2.79
CA ASP A 684 8.65 22.09 3.99
C ASP A 684 8.21 21.41 5.30
N GLN A 685 7.69 20.19 5.25
CA GLN A 685 7.22 19.43 6.42
C GLN A 685 8.24 18.37 6.83
N ASP A 686 9.28 18.72 7.57
CA ASP A 686 10.32 17.75 7.94
C ASP A 686 9.84 16.73 8.99
N TRP A 687 10.40 15.51 8.92
CA TRP A 687 10.28 14.51 9.98
C TRP A 687 10.83 15.02 11.31
N PRO A 688 10.26 14.60 12.45
CA PRO A 688 10.87 14.87 13.75
C PRO A 688 12.22 14.21 13.92
N THR A 689 13.17 14.99 14.42
CA THR A 689 14.49 14.51 14.81
C THR A 689 14.37 13.69 16.08
N LEU A 690 14.72 12.41 16.00
CA LEU A 690 14.82 11.52 17.15
C LEU A 690 16.20 11.68 17.83
N PRO A 691 16.31 11.45 19.16
CA PRO A 691 17.58 11.51 19.86
C PRO A 691 18.57 10.42 19.40
N GLU A 692 19.87 10.71 19.41
CA GLU A 692 20.93 9.78 18.96
C GLU A 692 21.01 8.48 19.79
N GLU A 693 20.80 8.56 21.12
CA GLU A 693 20.72 7.39 22.01
C GLU A 693 19.25 7.09 22.32
N ARG A 694 18.78 5.95 21.81
CA ARG A 694 17.35 5.59 21.76
C ARG A 694 16.86 4.79 23.00
N TRP A 695 17.66 4.70 24.06
CA TRP A 695 17.32 3.97 25.30
C TRP A 695 17.01 4.92 26.47
N SER A 696 15.89 4.65 27.17
CA SER A 696 15.22 5.25 28.36
C SER A 696 15.59 6.63 28.92
N ALA A 697 16.84 7.09 28.92
CA ALA A 697 17.23 8.37 29.51
C ALA A 697 16.88 9.58 28.61
N ARG A 698 17.14 9.50 27.30
CA ARG A 698 16.91 10.62 26.35
C ARG A 698 15.52 10.65 25.69
N ALA A 699 14.70 9.62 25.91
CA ALA A 699 13.28 9.64 25.52
C ALA A 699 12.50 10.74 26.25
N LYS A 700 12.85 11.00 27.52
CA LYS A 700 12.32 12.15 28.29
C LYS A 700 12.84 13.47 27.73
N ASP A 701 14.09 13.52 27.29
CA ASP A 701 14.65 14.71 26.63
C ASP A 701 13.90 15.03 25.33
N TRP A 702 13.50 14.03 24.54
CA TRP A 702 12.68 14.25 23.34
C TRP A 702 11.27 14.78 23.69
N LEU A 703 10.63 14.25 24.74
CA LEU A 703 9.37 14.81 25.23
C LEU A 703 9.54 16.25 25.75
N GLN A 704 10.64 16.56 26.45
CA GLN A 704 10.84 17.86 27.10
C GLN A 704 11.57 18.89 26.23
N SER A 705 12.07 18.49 25.06
CA SER A 705 12.78 19.37 24.12
C SER A 705 11.81 20.39 23.52
N GLU A 706 11.91 21.62 24.01
CA GLU A 706 11.22 22.80 23.46
C GLU A 706 11.84 23.26 22.12
N ASP A 707 13.04 22.77 21.79
CA ASP A 707 13.86 23.24 20.67
C ASP A 707 14.04 22.16 19.59
N ILE A 708 13.17 22.21 18.59
CA ILE A 708 13.64 22.13 17.20
C ILE A 708 12.93 23.27 16.49
N GLN A 709 13.62 24.39 16.29
CA GLN A 709 13.19 25.41 15.33
C GLN A 709 13.17 24.78 13.94
N ARG A 710 12.08 24.06 13.61
CA ARG A 710 11.75 23.76 12.22
C ARG A 710 11.42 25.07 11.52
N GLN A 711 11.61 25.09 10.20
CA GLN A 711 11.26 26.28 9.41
C GLN A 711 9.86 26.75 9.76
N ALA A 712 9.72 28.06 9.96
CA ALA A 712 8.41 28.67 10.15
C ALA A 712 7.53 28.28 8.96
N ALA A 713 6.28 27.87 9.22
CA ALA A 713 5.36 27.53 8.15
C ALA A 713 5.31 28.68 7.14
N SER A 714 5.30 28.33 5.85
CA SER A 714 5.24 29.31 4.76
C SER A 714 4.16 30.36 5.02
N GLU A 715 4.41 31.61 4.63
CA GLU A 715 3.41 32.68 4.75
C GLU A 715 2.11 32.38 4.00
N ARG A 716 2.13 31.44 3.05
CA ARG A 716 0.96 30.94 2.34
C ARG A 716 0.06 30.05 3.21
N VAL A 717 0.59 29.47 4.29
CA VAL A 717 -0.17 28.58 5.18
C VAL A 717 -1.03 29.39 6.12
N VAL A 718 -2.34 29.14 6.06
CA VAL A 718 -3.35 29.79 6.91
C VAL A 718 -3.71 28.90 8.09
N GLY A 719 -3.82 27.60 7.84
CA GLY A 719 -3.98 26.56 8.85
C GLY A 719 -3.40 25.25 8.36
N GLU A 720 -2.82 24.47 9.27
CA GLU A 720 -2.29 23.15 8.95
C GLU A 720 -2.37 22.26 10.20
N TRP A 721 -2.76 21.00 10.04
CA TRP A 721 -2.48 19.99 11.05
C TRP A 721 -1.66 18.87 10.41
N ALA A 722 -0.80 18.26 11.22
CA ALA A 722 0.04 17.15 10.80
C ALA A 722 0.22 16.15 11.94
N ARG A 723 0.30 14.87 11.62
CA ARG A 723 0.66 13.79 12.53
C ARG A 723 1.84 13.02 11.96
N PHE A 724 2.87 12.85 12.76
CA PHE A 724 4.06 12.07 12.43
C PHE A 724 4.19 10.92 13.41
N ALA A 725 4.25 9.69 12.92
CA ALA A 725 4.42 8.50 13.72
C ALA A 725 5.69 7.75 13.29
N LEU A 726 6.52 7.41 14.28
CA LEU A 726 7.79 6.72 14.11
C LEU A 726 7.86 5.56 15.09
N LEU A 727 7.77 4.35 14.58
CA LEU A 727 8.08 3.13 15.31
C LEU A 727 9.56 2.83 15.11
N GLU A 728 10.35 2.95 16.17
CA GLU A 728 11.76 2.57 16.16
C GLU A 728 12.12 1.78 17.41
N SER A 729 12.86 0.68 17.26
CA SER A 729 13.29 -0.15 18.40
C SER A 729 12.12 -0.55 19.31
N HIS A 730 10.99 -0.92 18.70
CA HIS A 730 9.71 -1.24 19.35
C HIS A 730 9.06 -0.11 20.15
N SER A 731 9.55 1.13 20.08
CA SER A 731 8.91 2.29 20.72
C SER A 731 8.23 3.17 19.69
N LEU A 732 6.99 3.58 19.97
CA LEU A 732 6.24 4.48 19.09
C LEU A 732 6.38 5.93 19.58
N PHE A 733 6.95 6.77 18.74
CA PHE A 733 7.07 8.21 18.90
C PHE A 733 6.05 8.90 17.99
N ASN A 734 5.16 9.71 18.57
CA ASN A 734 4.20 10.50 17.81
C ASN A 734 4.45 11.99 18.04
N GLU A 735 4.46 12.78 16.97
CA GLU A 735 4.42 14.23 17.05
C GLU A 735 3.25 14.77 16.23
N ASP A 736 2.33 15.44 16.92
CA ASP A 736 1.19 16.12 16.33
C ASP A 736 1.44 17.62 16.30
N MET A 737 0.97 18.29 15.25
CA MET A 737 1.13 19.73 15.07
C MET A 737 -0.19 20.36 14.63
N LEU A 738 -0.47 21.56 15.15
CA LEU A 738 -1.50 22.46 14.63
C LEU A 738 -0.92 23.86 14.41
N VAL A 739 -1.13 24.38 13.22
CA VAL A 739 -0.80 25.73 12.78
C VAL A 739 -2.11 26.45 12.51
N ALA A 740 -2.29 27.64 13.06
CA ALA A 740 -3.48 28.46 12.80
C ALA A 740 -3.14 29.96 12.82
N ARG A 741 -3.67 30.71 11.85
CA ARG A 741 -3.61 32.18 11.80
C ARG A 741 -4.88 32.82 12.35
N GLY A 742 -4.71 33.89 13.12
CA GLY A 742 -5.81 34.78 13.50
C GLY A 742 -6.79 34.22 14.53
N LEU A 743 -6.44 33.11 15.19
CA LEU A 743 -7.22 32.52 16.27
C LEU A 743 -6.36 32.37 17.53
N LYS A 744 -6.93 32.62 18.71
CA LYS A 744 -6.30 32.26 19.99
C LYS A 744 -6.88 30.91 20.43
N ILE A 745 -6.12 29.84 20.25
CA ILE A 745 -6.47 28.52 20.78
C ILE A 745 -6.03 28.47 22.25
N GLY A 746 -6.92 27.99 23.11
CA GLY A 746 -6.64 27.79 24.53
C GLY A 746 -5.70 26.60 24.77
N PRO A 747 -5.31 26.33 26.03
CA PRO A 747 -4.59 25.10 26.35
C PRO A 747 -5.44 23.88 25.95
N ALA A 748 -4.85 22.95 25.21
CA ALA A 748 -5.45 21.69 24.78
C ALA A 748 -4.51 20.53 25.12
N GLY A 749 -5.06 19.39 25.53
CA GLY A 749 -4.29 18.21 25.90
C GLY A 749 -3.66 17.49 24.70
N ASP A 750 -4.29 17.60 23.54
CA ASP A 750 -3.92 16.94 22.28
C ASP A 750 -4.40 17.76 21.06
N LEU A 751 -4.09 17.26 19.86
CA LEU A 751 -4.49 17.86 18.60
C LEU A 751 -6.02 17.91 18.43
N ASP A 752 -6.73 16.82 18.75
CA ASP A 752 -8.19 16.72 18.55
C ASP A 752 -8.95 17.72 19.45
N GLY A 753 -8.48 17.91 20.68
CA GLY A 753 -8.97 18.93 21.59
C GLY A 753 -8.70 20.36 21.11
N ALA A 754 -7.58 20.59 20.40
CA ALA A 754 -7.27 21.88 19.79
C ALA A 754 -8.13 22.17 18.55
N ILE A 755 -8.29 21.18 17.66
CA ILE A 755 -9.18 21.26 16.49
C ILE A 755 -10.64 21.48 16.91
N SER A 756 -11.07 20.86 18.02
CA SER A 756 -12.42 21.03 18.58
C SER A 756 -12.72 22.45 19.10
N GLN A 757 -11.70 23.27 19.33
CA GLN A 757 -11.83 24.69 19.72
C GLN A 757 -11.94 25.64 18.53
N LEU A 758 -11.65 25.17 17.31
CA LEU A 758 -11.85 25.97 16.11
C LEU A 758 -13.34 26.24 15.89
N PRO A 759 -13.71 27.36 15.23
CA PRO A 759 -15.09 27.59 14.81
C PRO A 759 -15.60 26.39 14.00
N LYS A 760 -16.87 26.01 14.20
CA LYS A 760 -17.44 24.80 13.60
C LYS A 760 -18.34 25.13 12.43
N ALA A 761 -18.35 24.23 11.45
CA ALA A 761 -19.40 24.11 10.44
C ALA A 761 -19.74 22.63 10.29
N PHE A 762 -20.91 22.36 9.71
CA PHE A 762 -21.39 21.01 9.44
C PHE A 762 -21.63 20.83 7.95
N TRP A 763 -21.35 19.63 7.44
CA TRP A 763 -21.80 19.23 6.12
C TRP A 763 -23.22 18.66 6.21
N ALA A 764 -24.19 19.37 5.65
CA ALA A 764 -25.60 18.96 5.63
C ALA A 764 -26.28 19.46 4.36
N CYS A 765 -27.31 18.76 3.89
CA CYS A 765 -28.06 19.11 2.69
C CYS A 765 -27.18 19.30 1.43
N GLY A 766 -26.07 18.53 1.31
CA GLY A 766 -25.14 18.64 0.19
C GLY A 766 -24.25 19.90 0.19
N GLY A 767 -24.14 20.62 1.30
CA GLY A 767 -23.30 21.81 1.41
C GLY A 767 -22.86 22.15 2.83
N ILE A 768 -22.18 23.29 2.98
CA ILE A 768 -21.64 23.76 4.25
C ILE A 768 -22.69 24.59 4.99
N VAL A 769 -22.99 24.19 6.23
CA VAL A 769 -23.89 24.88 7.16
C VAL A 769 -23.10 25.45 8.33
N ASN A 770 -23.12 26.77 8.49
CA ASN A 770 -22.42 27.45 9.58
C ASN A 770 -23.30 27.49 10.84
N THR A 771 -22.76 27.12 12.00
CA THR A 771 -23.49 27.20 13.27
C THR A 771 -23.42 28.57 13.93
N ASP A 772 -22.33 29.29 13.69
CA ASP A 772 -22.03 30.53 14.40
C ASP A 772 -21.92 31.70 13.42
N ALA A 773 -23.02 32.01 12.73
CA ALA A 773 -23.07 33.11 11.74
C ALA A 773 -22.68 34.49 12.32
N ASN A 774 -22.72 34.63 13.65
CA ASN A 774 -22.40 35.85 14.38
C ASN A 774 -21.01 35.84 15.06
N ALA A 775 -20.20 34.79 14.87
CA ALA A 775 -18.85 34.75 15.43
C ALA A 775 -17.90 35.71 14.66
N PRO A 776 -16.86 36.28 15.32
CA PRO A 776 -15.85 37.06 14.61
C PRO A 776 -15.19 36.20 13.52
N PRO A 777 -14.87 36.78 12.34
CA PRO A 777 -14.29 36.03 11.24
C PRO A 777 -12.94 35.44 11.66
N ALA A 778 -12.84 34.11 11.61
CA ALA A 778 -11.58 33.40 11.74
C ALA A 778 -11.02 33.16 10.33
N MET A 779 -9.72 32.87 10.18
CA MET A 779 -9.22 32.47 8.86
C MET A 779 -9.46 30.98 8.58
N VAL A 780 -9.60 30.16 9.63
CA VAL A 780 -9.70 28.71 9.54
C VAL A 780 -10.91 28.21 10.31
N ARG A 781 -11.59 27.20 9.77
CA ARG A 781 -12.78 26.57 10.34
C ARG A 781 -12.64 25.04 10.31
N ASN A 782 -13.21 24.37 11.32
CA ASN A 782 -13.36 22.92 11.34
C ASN A 782 -14.74 22.54 10.76
N LEU A 783 -14.74 21.94 9.58
CA LEU A 783 -15.93 21.35 8.96
C LEU A 783 -16.08 19.91 9.44
N ARG A 784 -17.16 19.66 10.19
CA ARG A 784 -17.56 18.31 10.58
C ARG A 784 -18.43 17.71 9.49
N VAL A 785 -18.01 16.55 8.98
CA VAL A 785 -18.69 15.81 7.92
C VAL A 785 -19.54 14.68 8.51
N SER A 786 -19.00 13.98 9.49
CA SER A 786 -19.68 12.92 10.25
C SER A 786 -19.12 12.83 11.67
N LEU A 787 -19.75 12.02 12.55
CA LEU A 787 -19.13 11.65 13.83
C LEU A 787 -18.24 10.42 13.73
N VAL A 788 -18.55 9.52 12.79
CA VAL A 788 -17.81 8.27 12.55
C VAL A 788 -17.48 8.16 11.06
N GLY A 789 -16.31 7.60 10.76
CA GLY A 789 -15.89 7.30 9.38
C GLY A 789 -14.71 8.16 8.92
N GLU A 790 -14.33 7.93 7.67
CA GLU A 790 -13.20 8.61 7.03
C GLU A 790 -13.46 10.12 6.91
N ARG A 791 -12.44 10.94 7.20
CA ARG A 791 -12.48 12.41 7.04
C ARG A 791 -13.67 13.07 7.75
N SER A 792 -13.98 12.58 8.96
CA SER A 792 -15.08 13.09 9.79
C SER A 792 -14.94 14.57 10.15
N GLU A 793 -13.71 15.09 10.21
CA GLU A 793 -13.38 16.50 10.41
C GLU A 793 -12.40 16.99 9.35
N ILE A 794 -12.62 18.22 8.84
CA ILE A 794 -11.86 18.82 7.75
C ILE A 794 -11.53 20.27 8.10
N LEU A 795 -10.23 20.60 8.10
CA LEU A 795 -9.74 21.98 8.23
C LEU A 795 -9.92 22.77 6.92
N MET A 796 -10.66 23.87 6.91
CA MET A 796 -10.87 24.67 5.69
C MET A 796 -10.73 26.17 5.95
N LEU A 797 -10.56 26.96 4.88
CA LEU A 797 -10.67 28.42 4.97
C LEU A 797 -12.09 28.79 5.41
N ASP A 798 -12.24 29.72 6.36
CA ASP A 798 -13.57 30.13 6.83
C ASP A 798 -14.37 30.79 5.68
N PRO A 799 -15.54 30.23 5.28
CA PRO A 799 -16.37 30.84 4.23
C PRO A 799 -16.83 32.26 4.57
N VAL A 800 -17.00 32.58 5.86
CA VAL A 800 -17.39 33.93 6.31
C VAL A 800 -16.27 34.93 6.03
N PHE A 801 -15.02 34.54 6.34
CA PHE A 801 -13.85 35.36 6.01
C PHE A 801 -13.64 35.47 4.50
N ALA A 802 -13.75 34.36 3.75
CA ALA A 802 -13.63 34.36 2.30
C ALA A 802 -14.59 35.36 1.64
N ASN A 803 -15.86 35.36 2.05
CA ASN A 803 -16.84 36.32 1.56
C ASN A 803 -16.48 37.77 1.91
N SER A 804 -15.90 38.02 3.09
CA SER A 804 -15.48 39.37 3.51
C SER A 804 -14.37 39.97 2.65
N VAL A 805 -13.54 39.12 2.02
CA VAL A 805 -12.46 39.52 1.10
C VAL A 805 -12.87 39.39 -0.39
N GLY A 806 -14.15 39.15 -0.66
CA GLY A 806 -14.70 39.04 -2.02
C GLY A 806 -14.39 37.71 -2.71
N TRP A 807 -14.07 36.66 -1.96
CA TRP A 807 -13.90 35.30 -2.45
C TRP A 807 -15.18 34.50 -2.25
N ARG A 808 -15.38 33.48 -3.07
CA ARG A 808 -16.51 32.55 -2.98
C ARG A 808 -16.02 31.11 -2.99
N CYS A 809 -16.73 30.22 -2.31
CA CYS A 809 -16.48 28.79 -2.40
C CYS A 809 -16.74 28.30 -3.85
N SER A 810 -15.90 27.40 -4.35
CA SER A 810 -16.11 26.77 -5.66
C SER A 810 -17.30 25.80 -5.59
N ASN A 811 -18.09 25.75 -6.66
CA ASN A 811 -19.19 24.79 -6.77
C ASN A 811 -18.69 23.36 -7.05
N ASP A 812 -17.51 23.23 -7.66
CA ASP A 812 -16.94 21.94 -8.05
C ASP A 812 -16.06 21.32 -6.94
N ASP A 813 -15.47 22.18 -6.10
CA ASP A 813 -14.61 21.77 -4.98
C ASP A 813 -14.93 22.65 -3.75
N PRO A 814 -15.64 22.12 -2.74
CA PRO A 814 -16.03 22.89 -1.56
C PRO A 814 -14.82 23.34 -0.70
N PHE A 815 -13.63 22.87 -1.03
CA PHE A 815 -12.40 23.19 -0.32
C PHE A 815 -11.49 24.16 -1.05
N SER A 816 -11.92 24.67 -2.21
CA SER A 816 -11.27 25.72 -2.97
C SER A 816 -12.11 27.00 -3.00
N PHE A 817 -11.43 28.14 -2.88
CA PHE A 817 -12.03 29.47 -2.86
C PHE A 817 -11.53 30.29 -4.03
N LEU A 818 -12.47 30.92 -4.74
CA LEU A 818 -12.23 31.63 -5.98
C LEU A 818 -12.48 33.13 -5.80
N ASP A 819 -11.74 33.96 -6.53
CA ASP A 819 -12.08 35.37 -6.68
C ASP A 819 -13.32 35.57 -7.58
N LYS A 820 -13.71 36.83 -7.80
CA LYS A 820 -14.80 37.21 -8.70
C LYS A 820 -14.55 36.86 -10.18
N TYR A 821 -13.30 36.58 -10.57
CA TYR A 821 -12.91 36.23 -11.94
C TYR A 821 -12.75 34.71 -12.13
N GLY A 822 -12.86 33.92 -11.05
CA GLY A 822 -12.70 32.47 -11.07
C GLY A 822 -11.28 31.96 -10.81
N HIS A 823 -10.33 32.82 -10.41
CA HIS A 823 -8.99 32.37 -10.02
C HIS A 823 -9.01 31.77 -8.62
N VAL A 824 -8.29 30.67 -8.42
CA VAL A 824 -8.12 30.03 -7.11
C VAL A 824 -7.29 30.93 -6.20
N MET A 825 -7.85 31.27 -5.04
CA MET A 825 -7.25 32.16 -4.03
C MET A 825 -6.75 31.37 -2.81
N ALA A 826 -7.47 30.31 -2.43
CA ALA A 826 -7.05 29.40 -1.38
C ALA A 826 -7.60 28.00 -1.66
N THR A 827 -6.85 26.98 -1.26
CA THR A 827 -7.26 25.57 -1.38
C THR A 827 -6.83 24.81 -0.15
N THR A 828 -7.67 23.87 0.26
CA THR A 828 -7.31 22.88 1.27
C THR A 828 -6.71 21.65 0.59
N ARG A 829 -5.49 21.29 0.97
CA ARG A 829 -4.75 20.12 0.49
C ARG A 829 -4.65 19.09 1.58
N PHE A 830 -4.87 17.84 1.22
CA PHE A 830 -4.69 16.68 2.09
C PHE A 830 -3.43 15.97 1.64
N TRP A 831 -2.56 15.60 2.56
CA TRP A 831 -1.30 14.98 2.20
C TRP A 831 -0.96 13.78 3.09
N ARG A 832 -0.16 12.88 2.54
CA ARG A 832 0.31 11.68 3.23
C ARG A 832 1.76 11.35 2.84
N ASP A 833 2.47 10.69 3.74
CA ASP A 833 3.80 10.12 3.58
C ASP A 833 3.79 8.67 4.12
N GLY A 834 3.28 7.75 3.30
CA GLY A 834 3.04 6.37 3.69
C GLY A 834 1.78 6.19 4.54
N TRP A 835 1.21 4.99 4.51
CA TRP A 835 0.04 4.64 5.32
C TRP A 835 0.42 4.18 6.73
N GLN A 836 -0.55 4.17 7.64
CA GLN A 836 -0.37 3.50 8.92
C GLN A 836 0.09 2.05 8.69
N GLN A 837 1.19 1.70 9.35
CA GLN A 837 1.86 0.41 9.14
C GLN A 837 1.55 -0.56 10.27
N GLU A 838 1.78 -1.84 9.99
CA GLU A 838 1.77 -2.88 11.00
C GLU A 838 2.81 -2.56 12.09
N MET A 839 2.38 -2.53 13.36
CA MET A 839 3.27 -2.38 14.50
C MET A 839 3.90 -3.72 14.89
N ALA A 840 4.63 -4.35 13.96
CA ALA A 840 5.44 -5.53 14.23
C ALA A 840 6.92 -5.15 14.42
N HIS A 841 7.79 -6.14 14.64
CA HIS A 841 9.17 -6.00 15.12
C HIS A 841 10.15 -5.14 14.27
N ASN A 842 9.67 -4.41 13.27
CA ASN A 842 10.44 -3.61 12.34
C ASN A 842 10.23 -2.11 12.56
N ASP A 843 11.24 -1.32 12.21
CA ASP A 843 11.13 0.13 12.20
C ASP A 843 10.13 0.56 11.10
N ALA A 844 9.19 1.44 11.44
CA ALA A 844 8.16 1.92 10.54
C ALA A 844 7.91 3.40 10.76
N ARG A 845 7.54 4.12 9.69
CA ARG A 845 7.21 5.54 9.75
C ARG A 845 6.04 5.84 8.84
N TRP A 846 5.16 6.73 9.27
CA TRP A 846 4.09 7.26 8.45
C TRP A 846 3.70 8.66 8.94
N ALA A 847 3.20 9.47 8.02
CA ALA A 847 2.70 10.80 8.36
C ALA A 847 1.51 11.17 7.49
N GLU A 848 0.63 11.99 8.05
CA GLU A 848 -0.51 12.56 7.34
C GLU A 848 -0.78 13.97 7.83
N GLY A 849 -1.47 14.74 7.00
CA GLY A 849 -1.88 16.07 7.39
C GLY A 849 -2.79 16.75 6.38
N GLN A 850 -3.18 17.94 6.76
CA GLN A 850 -4.05 18.80 5.98
C GLN A 850 -3.56 20.23 6.08
N ARG A 851 -3.57 20.94 4.95
CA ARG A 851 -3.06 22.31 4.84
C ARG A 851 -4.03 23.18 4.07
N VAL A 852 -4.44 24.29 4.66
CA VAL A 852 -5.15 25.39 4.00
C VAL A 852 -4.10 26.39 3.50
N GLU A 853 -3.94 26.46 2.19
CA GLU A 853 -2.87 27.23 1.53
C GLU A 853 -3.45 28.31 0.61
N LEU A 854 -2.87 29.51 0.68
CA LEU A 854 -3.15 30.62 -0.24
C LEU A 854 -2.39 30.42 -1.56
N SER A 855 -3.06 30.70 -2.68
CA SER A 855 -2.36 30.88 -3.95
C SER A 855 -1.51 32.16 -3.94
N GLU A 856 -0.66 32.32 -4.95
CA GLU A 856 0.11 33.57 -5.10
C GLU A 856 -0.79 34.79 -5.24
N ALA A 857 -1.90 34.65 -5.98
CA ALA A 857 -2.91 35.69 -6.11
C ALA A 857 -3.62 35.97 -4.78
N GLY A 858 -3.99 34.93 -4.04
CA GLY A 858 -4.61 35.03 -2.71
C GLY A 858 -3.72 35.78 -1.72
N LEU A 859 -2.44 35.40 -1.65
CA LEU A 859 -1.46 36.05 -0.78
C LEU A 859 -1.25 37.52 -1.15
N ALA A 860 -1.12 37.83 -2.45
CA ALA A 860 -0.92 39.20 -2.93
C ALA A 860 -2.13 40.10 -2.61
N GLN A 861 -3.36 39.59 -2.80
CA GLN A 861 -4.56 40.34 -2.46
C GLN A 861 -4.63 40.60 -0.95
N LEU A 862 -4.41 39.59 -0.13
CA LEU A 862 -4.44 39.74 1.33
C LEU A 862 -3.41 40.77 1.78
N ARG A 863 -2.14 40.65 1.37
CA ARG A 863 -1.09 41.65 1.72
C ARG A 863 -1.45 43.09 1.36
N THR A 864 -2.24 43.29 0.31
CA THR A 864 -2.64 44.63 -0.16
C THR A 864 -3.83 45.19 0.62
N GLN A 865 -4.75 44.33 1.05
CA GLN A 865 -6.06 44.73 1.58
C GLN A 865 -6.22 44.46 3.09
N HIS A 866 -5.41 43.56 3.67
CA HIS A 866 -5.51 43.06 5.03
C HIS A 866 -4.12 42.70 5.61
N ASN A 867 -3.85 43.06 6.87
CA ASN A 867 -2.65 42.52 7.54
C ASN A 867 -2.86 41.03 7.84
N LEU A 868 -1.89 40.18 7.45
CA LEU A 868 -1.90 38.77 7.80
C LEU A 868 -1.78 38.62 9.32
N PRO A 869 -2.76 37.97 9.99
CA PRO A 869 -2.68 37.71 11.41
C PRO A 869 -1.48 36.84 11.78
N GLU A 870 -1.05 36.97 13.04
CA GLU A 870 0.05 36.18 13.58
C GLU A 870 -0.25 34.67 13.48
N LEU A 871 0.80 33.92 13.14
CA LEU A 871 0.79 32.47 13.07
C LEU A 871 1.04 31.89 14.47
N GLN A 872 0.18 30.97 14.92
CA GLN A 872 0.42 30.20 16.13
C GLN A 872 0.68 28.75 15.76
N ILE A 873 1.68 28.15 16.43
CA ILE A 873 2.05 26.75 16.23
C ILE A 873 1.96 26.05 17.59
N PHE A 874 1.20 24.96 17.61
CA PHE A 874 1.02 24.06 18.74
C PHE A 874 1.58 22.70 18.36
N ARG A 875 2.27 22.06 19.32
CA ARG A 875 2.82 20.73 19.13
C ARG A 875 2.56 19.86 20.36
N TRP A 876 2.30 18.60 20.10
CA TRP A 876 2.13 17.55 21.10
C TRP A 876 3.04 16.39 20.75
N ARG A 877 3.73 15.83 21.74
CA ARG A 877 4.53 14.62 21.58
C ARG A 877 4.04 13.55 22.53
N ASP A 878 3.90 12.34 22.00
CA ASP A 878 3.58 11.15 22.77
C ASP A 878 4.62 10.06 22.55
N LEU A 879 4.93 9.33 23.62
CA LEU A 879 5.79 8.15 23.58
C LEU A 879 5.08 6.95 24.20
N ARG A 880 5.04 5.84 23.45
CA ARG A 880 4.64 4.52 23.94
C ARG A 880 5.84 3.57 23.85
N ALA A 881 6.55 3.39 24.96
CA ALA A 881 7.68 2.45 25.05
C ALA A 881 7.22 1.02 25.32
N HIS A 882 7.81 0.03 24.63
CA HIS A 882 7.41 -1.37 24.75
C HIS A 882 8.24 -2.16 25.79
N HIS A 883 9.42 -1.66 26.17
CA HIS A 883 10.34 -2.31 27.12
C HIS A 883 10.43 -1.65 28.51
N THR A 884 9.78 -0.51 28.70
CA THR A 884 9.70 0.18 29.99
C THR A 884 8.24 0.51 30.29
N LYS A 885 7.82 0.56 31.57
CA LYS A 885 6.50 1.09 31.97
C LYS A 885 6.37 2.61 31.71
N GLU A 886 7.28 3.20 30.95
CA GLU A 886 7.33 4.64 30.70
C GLU A 886 6.42 4.95 29.51
N GLN A 887 5.25 5.50 29.84
CA GLN A 887 4.42 6.27 28.92
C GLN A 887 4.57 7.74 29.31
N GLY A 888 4.68 8.62 28.33
CA GLY A 888 4.82 10.04 28.57
C GLY A 888 4.29 10.86 27.41
N SER A 889 3.78 12.05 27.74
CA SER A 889 3.32 13.03 26.77
C SER A 889 3.82 14.42 27.15
N SER A 890 3.92 15.31 26.17
CA SER A 890 4.25 16.72 26.37
C SER A 890 3.57 17.60 25.32
N SER A 891 3.37 18.87 25.67
CA SER A 891 2.76 19.86 24.79
C SER A 891 3.41 21.21 24.98
N TRP A 892 3.64 21.95 23.91
CA TRP A 892 4.15 23.32 23.99
C TRP A 892 3.61 24.18 22.84
N ARG A 893 3.79 25.49 23.00
CA ARG A 893 3.29 26.52 22.09
C ARG A 893 4.42 27.44 21.70
N SER A 894 4.71 27.55 20.41
CA SER A 894 5.63 28.55 19.87
C SER A 894 4.85 29.69 19.21
N GLY A 895 5.08 30.92 19.66
CA GLY A 895 4.72 32.12 18.90
C GLY A 895 5.66 32.29 17.70
N ALA A 896 5.26 33.09 16.71
CA ALA A 896 6.10 33.32 15.53
C ALA A 896 7.50 33.83 15.95
N PRO A 897 8.59 33.43 15.28
CA PRO A 897 9.87 34.11 15.46
C PRO A 897 9.67 35.57 15.05
N SER A 898 9.81 36.49 16.00
CA SER A 898 9.89 37.91 15.69
C SER A 898 11.01 38.10 14.68
N ALA A 899 10.69 38.59 13.47
CA ALA A 899 11.71 39.03 12.53
C ALA A 899 12.61 40.02 13.27
N SER A 900 13.84 39.59 13.56
CA SER A 900 14.87 40.47 14.09
C SER A 900 15.10 41.55 13.05
N THR A 901 14.73 42.78 13.42
CA THR A 901 14.92 44.03 12.68
C THR A 901 16.33 44.22 12.17
#